data_AF-A0A534K4H3-F1
#
_entry.id   AF-A0A534K4H3-F1
#
_cell.length_a   1.000
_cell.length_b   1.000
_cell.length_c   1.000
_cell.angle_alpha   90.00
_cell.angle_beta   90.00
_cell.angle_gamma   90.00
#
_symmetry.space_group_name_H-M   'P 1'
#
loop_
_entity.id
_entity.type
_entity.pdbx_description
1 polymer ?
#
loop_
_entity_poly.entity_id
_entity_poly.type
_entity_poly.pdbx_seq_one_letter_code
_entity_poly.pdbx_strand_id
1 'polypeptide(L)'
;MPVPELPAERLRAVCPEAALDCESSKEIRPVEGIIGQDRALQALRFGLEMKGKGFNVYAAGQPGTGKNTAVRQILRSAAKDRPVPPDRCYVNNFREPYEPRALSLPPGKARELQRDLRALVAEAQRAIPAALQGDDFVSKRGAAARRADEERARVLEALNGEAAGLGFAVQVSQAGISITPVAKGKPLSDEAIAALPAAAQEAMRGNREAVAAQLDRAVKRLADLDARTRAEIRKLQDDAVRYAIGHLAETLVARYRDLPSVSAYLEEMQRDILESTDLFVGGEAEGPPAAGDPPGGADPELAFRKYRVNVIVDNADLKGAPIVFEDNPTYANLCGKIENEARLGALVTDFTLIKGGSLHRANGGYLVLQVNELSKNPASYEGLKRALQSGSIAIEEAGEKLATNTKSLTPEPVPLDVKVVLIGDPASYQALYVSDPEFGPLFKVKAQFDETIERTPANTAMYARFVHTLCEAEGLRHLESGAIAKLVEHGSRLAEDQAKLSTRFSELADVLREADFYASRDGSPLVTAVHIVKAVREKVYRSNLVDEKLKEMVARRVILIDTAGAAVGQVNGLTVMDVGDFEFGQPSRVTASVGLGREGIVDIERESRLGGQIHTKGVLIISGYLADTYARDKPLSLACRLVFEQSYGEVEGDSASSAELYAILSALSGLPIRQNLAVTGSVNQKGEVQAIGGVNEKVEGFYDTCAAKGLKGDEGVMIPLANVQHLMLREDVVDAVREGRFHVHAVRTIDEGIEVLTGAKAGKRVAASFEAGSVNDRVDKRLEEMAEAIARFTSPAAPVRRANSEQS
;
A
#
# COMPACT_ATOMS: atom_id res chain seq x y z
N MET A 1 -24.88 -38.68 34.55
CA MET A 1 -23.57 -39.31 34.81
C MET A 1 -22.61 -38.16 35.06
N PRO A 2 -21.68 -38.25 36.02
CA PRO A 2 -20.74 -37.15 36.26
C PRO A 2 -20.00 -36.82 34.95
N VAL A 3 -19.83 -35.54 34.67
CA VAL A 3 -19.06 -35.06 33.51
C VAL A 3 -17.64 -35.61 33.66
N PRO A 4 -17.14 -36.44 32.72
CA PRO A 4 -15.82 -37.02 32.85
C PRO A 4 -14.73 -35.95 32.71
N GLU A 5 -13.72 -36.03 33.55
CA GLU A 5 -12.47 -35.28 33.41
C GLU A 5 -11.78 -35.65 32.09
N LEU A 6 -11.12 -34.67 31.47
CA LEU A 6 -10.31 -34.92 30.28
C LEU A 6 -9.02 -35.64 30.67
N PRO A 7 -8.68 -36.76 30.00
CA PRO A 7 -7.39 -37.39 30.20
C PRO A 7 -6.27 -36.51 29.61
N ALA A 8 -5.06 -36.62 30.16
CA ALA A 8 -3.91 -35.79 29.81
C ALA A 8 -3.57 -35.82 28.31
N GLU A 9 -3.81 -36.96 27.65
CA GLU A 9 -3.57 -37.18 26.23
C GLU A 9 -4.47 -36.33 25.32
N ARG A 10 -5.58 -35.79 25.84
CA ARG A 10 -6.50 -34.91 25.10
C ARG A 10 -6.19 -33.42 25.26
N LEU A 11 -5.21 -33.06 26.10
CA LEU A 11 -4.91 -31.67 26.44
C LEU A 11 -3.88 -31.01 25.53
N ARG A 12 -3.20 -31.80 24.69
CA ARG A 12 -2.29 -31.31 23.64
C ARG A 12 -2.00 -32.40 22.62
N ALA A 13 -1.72 -32.00 21.38
CA ALA A 13 -1.28 -32.90 20.34
C ALA A 13 0.25 -33.02 20.31
N VAL A 14 0.78 -34.14 20.80
CA VAL A 14 2.22 -34.48 20.81
C VAL A 14 2.66 -34.98 19.43
N CYS A 15 3.86 -34.60 18.99
CA CYS A 15 4.48 -35.11 17.78
C CYS A 15 5.51 -36.17 18.15
N PRO A 16 5.29 -37.46 17.82
CA PRO A 16 6.29 -38.49 18.08
C PRO A 16 7.48 -38.33 17.14
N GLU A 17 8.70 -38.51 17.64
CA GLU A 17 9.94 -38.40 16.83
C GLU A 17 9.92 -39.32 15.61
N ALA A 18 9.34 -40.52 15.77
CA ALA A 18 9.18 -41.51 14.70
C ALA A 18 8.31 -41.02 13.52
N ALA A 19 7.55 -39.92 13.65
CA ALA A 19 6.76 -39.37 12.56
C ALA A 19 7.57 -38.52 11.56
N LEU A 20 8.85 -38.24 11.84
CA LEU A 20 9.68 -37.33 11.04
C LEU A 20 10.64 -38.02 10.08
N ASP A 21 10.73 -39.36 10.10
CA ASP A 21 11.55 -40.20 9.20
C ASP A 21 13.00 -39.68 8.98
N CYS A 22 13.63 -39.08 10.00
CA CYS A 22 15.02 -38.60 9.96
C CYS A 22 15.63 -38.56 11.37
N GLU A 23 16.97 -38.63 11.46
CA GLU A 23 17.68 -38.39 12.73
C GLU A 23 18.01 -36.90 12.89
N SER A 24 18.27 -36.20 11.78
CA SER A 24 18.57 -34.77 11.75
C SER A 24 17.96 -34.06 10.54
N SER A 25 17.66 -32.77 10.69
CA SER A 25 17.24 -31.92 9.57
C SER A 25 18.25 -31.88 8.44
N LYS A 26 19.53 -32.22 8.67
CA LYS A 26 20.57 -32.28 7.64
C LYS A 26 20.29 -33.34 6.55
N GLU A 27 19.57 -34.40 6.88
CA GLU A 27 19.27 -35.51 5.99
C GLU A 27 18.07 -35.21 5.07
N ILE A 28 17.34 -34.14 5.38
CA ILE A 28 16.10 -33.76 4.72
C ILE A 28 16.40 -32.90 3.49
N ARG A 29 15.59 -33.03 2.45
CA ARG A 29 15.71 -32.15 1.26
C ARG A 29 15.13 -30.76 1.54
N PRO A 30 15.74 -29.68 1.02
CA PRO A 30 15.18 -28.33 1.09
C PRO A 30 13.75 -28.25 0.54
N VAL A 31 13.01 -27.24 0.99
CA VAL A 31 11.66 -26.94 0.49
C VAL A 31 11.76 -26.45 -0.95
N GLU A 32 10.93 -27.03 -1.82
CA GLU A 32 10.70 -26.50 -3.15
C GLU A 32 9.36 -25.74 -3.14
N GLY A 33 9.43 -24.40 -3.18
CA GLY A 33 8.24 -23.54 -3.21
C GLY A 33 7.77 -23.03 -1.85
N ILE A 34 6.47 -22.76 -1.73
CA ILE A 34 5.84 -22.16 -0.55
C ILE A 34 4.92 -23.21 0.09
N ILE A 35 5.02 -23.34 1.41
CA ILE A 35 4.40 -24.44 2.15
C ILE A 35 2.94 -24.12 2.44
N GLY A 36 2.04 -25.03 2.01
CA GLY A 36 0.67 -25.06 2.50
C GLY A 36 -0.22 -23.89 2.05
N GLN A 37 0.16 -23.20 0.97
CA GLN A 37 -0.53 -22.00 0.47
C GLN A 37 -1.18 -22.24 -0.90
N ASP A 38 -1.63 -23.45 -1.20
CA ASP A 38 -2.06 -23.86 -2.55
C ASP A 38 -3.12 -22.93 -3.16
N ARG A 39 -4.12 -22.53 -2.37
CA ARG A 39 -5.16 -21.58 -2.79
C ARG A 39 -4.56 -20.23 -3.18
N ALA A 40 -3.67 -19.68 -2.36
CA ALA A 40 -3.02 -18.40 -2.60
C ALA A 40 -2.14 -18.46 -3.86
N LEU A 41 -1.36 -19.54 -3.99
CA LEU A 41 -0.46 -19.75 -5.13
C LEU A 41 -1.25 -19.93 -6.44
N GLN A 42 -2.36 -20.67 -6.42
CA GLN A 42 -3.23 -20.84 -7.58
C GLN A 42 -3.88 -19.52 -7.98
N ALA A 43 -4.41 -18.75 -7.02
CA ALA A 43 -4.99 -17.43 -7.30
C ALA A 43 -3.96 -16.44 -7.85
N LEU A 44 -2.74 -16.45 -7.29
CA LEU A 44 -1.64 -15.62 -7.77
C LEU A 44 -1.26 -16.00 -9.21
N ARG A 45 -1.02 -17.28 -9.52
CA ARG A 45 -0.74 -17.74 -10.89
C ARG A 45 -1.85 -17.32 -11.87
N PHE A 46 -3.10 -17.59 -11.52
CA PHE A 46 -4.27 -17.19 -12.31
C PHE A 46 -4.29 -15.68 -12.61
N GLY A 47 -4.10 -14.83 -11.59
CA GLY A 47 -4.12 -13.38 -11.77
C GLY A 47 -2.96 -12.84 -12.61
N LEU A 48 -1.78 -13.48 -12.54
CA LEU A 48 -0.60 -13.10 -13.32
C LEU A 48 -0.71 -13.52 -14.79
N GLU A 49 -1.36 -14.65 -15.07
CA GLU A 49 -1.58 -15.17 -16.43
C GLU A 49 -2.75 -14.48 -17.14
N MET A 50 -3.77 -14.03 -16.39
CA MET A 50 -4.95 -13.39 -16.94
C MET A 50 -4.64 -12.02 -17.56
N LYS A 51 -4.90 -11.84 -18.86
CA LYS A 51 -4.62 -10.59 -19.60
C LYS A 51 -5.75 -9.55 -19.56
N GLY A 52 -6.92 -9.90 -19.04
CA GLY A 52 -8.07 -8.98 -18.98
C GLY A 52 -7.80 -7.74 -18.11
N LYS A 53 -8.42 -6.61 -18.47
CA LYS A 53 -8.37 -5.39 -17.65
C LYS A 53 -8.96 -5.62 -16.25
N GLY A 54 -8.29 -5.06 -15.23
CA GLY A 54 -8.73 -5.16 -13.83
C GLY A 54 -8.39 -6.47 -13.12
N PHE A 55 -7.68 -7.40 -13.77
CA PHE A 55 -7.18 -8.63 -13.13
C PHE A 55 -5.82 -8.40 -12.45
N ASN A 56 -5.65 -7.27 -11.76
CA ASN A 56 -4.53 -7.10 -10.84
C ASN A 56 -4.76 -7.94 -9.59
N VAL A 57 -3.67 -8.24 -8.88
CA VAL A 57 -3.69 -9.17 -7.75
C VAL A 57 -3.52 -8.41 -6.45
N TYR A 58 -4.29 -8.79 -5.44
CA TYR A 58 -4.03 -8.46 -4.05
C TYR A 58 -3.61 -9.73 -3.31
N ALA A 59 -2.37 -9.78 -2.83
CA ALA A 59 -1.86 -10.84 -1.96
C ALA A 59 -2.16 -10.48 -0.50
N ALA A 60 -3.22 -11.08 0.04
CA ALA A 60 -3.72 -10.84 1.40
C ALA A 60 -3.17 -11.88 2.38
N GLY A 61 -2.54 -11.46 3.46
CA GLY A 61 -2.17 -12.37 4.56
C GLY A 61 -1.46 -11.64 5.69
N GLN A 62 -1.43 -12.22 6.88
CA GLN A 62 -0.71 -11.64 8.01
C GLN A 62 0.81 -11.58 7.77
N PRO A 63 1.55 -10.71 8.48
CA PRO A 63 3.01 -10.80 8.54
C PRO A 63 3.46 -12.23 8.85
N GLY A 64 4.56 -12.68 8.23
CA GLY A 64 5.10 -14.01 8.51
C GLY A 64 4.56 -15.19 7.69
N THR A 65 3.46 -15.02 6.93
CA THR A 65 2.85 -16.11 6.11
C THR A 65 3.63 -16.48 4.84
N GLY A 66 4.81 -15.88 4.61
CA GLY A 66 5.63 -16.12 3.41
C GLY A 66 5.14 -15.42 2.13
N LYS A 67 4.12 -14.56 2.20
CA LYS A 67 3.52 -13.87 1.04
C LYS A 67 4.51 -13.12 0.15
N ASN A 68 5.47 -12.38 0.72
CA ASN A 68 6.49 -11.66 -0.04
C ASN A 68 7.41 -12.61 -0.82
N THR A 69 7.84 -13.71 -0.18
CA THR A 69 8.67 -14.74 -0.79
C THR A 69 7.92 -15.44 -1.93
N ALA A 70 6.65 -15.77 -1.70
CA ALA A 70 5.77 -16.39 -2.70
C ALA A 70 5.60 -15.52 -3.95
N VAL A 71 5.28 -14.23 -3.76
CA VAL A 71 5.13 -13.26 -4.85
C VAL A 71 6.44 -13.13 -5.63
N ARG A 72 7.58 -12.96 -4.94
CA ARG A 72 8.90 -12.88 -5.58
C ARG A 72 9.22 -14.12 -6.42
N GLN A 73 9.01 -15.32 -5.88
CA GLN A 73 9.35 -16.57 -6.57
C GLN A 73 8.47 -16.80 -7.79
N ILE A 74 7.15 -16.60 -7.67
CA ILE A 74 6.22 -16.81 -8.77
C ILE A 74 6.45 -15.77 -9.88
N LEU A 75 6.62 -14.50 -9.52
CA LEU A 75 6.91 -13.45 -10.51
C LEU A 75 8.21 -13.72 -11.25
N ARG A 76 9.28 -14.16 -10.57
CA ARG A 76 10.55 -14.53 -11.22
C ARG A 76 10.39 -15.68 -12.21
N SER A 77 9.52 -16.64 -11.93
CA SER A 77 9.21 -17.72 -12.88
C SER A 77 8.44 -17.16 -14.07
N ALA A 78 7.34 -16.44 -13.83
CA ALA A 78 6.45 -15.93 -14.87
C ALA A 78 7.12 -14.89 -15.79
N ALA A 79 8.04 -14.08 -15.25
CA ALA A 79 8.73 -13.04 -16.00
C ALA A 79 9.74 -13.59 -17.03
N LYS A 80 10.36 -14.75 -16.76
CA LYS A 80 11.35 -15.37 -17.65
C LYS A 80 10.74 -15.79 -18.99
N ASP A 81 9.47 -16.20 -18.98
CA ASP A 81 8.77 -16.71 -20.16
C ASP A 81 8.10 -15.59 -20.99
N ARG A 82 8.25 -14.33 -20.58
CA ARG A 82 7.69 -13.16 -21.27
C ARG A 82 8.72 -12.42 -22.12
N PRO A 83 8.31 -11.82 -23.25
CA PRO A 83 9.21 -11.03 -24.08
C PRO A 83 9.72 -9.80 -23.33
N VAL A 84 10.93 -9.36 -23.68
CA VAL A 84 11.51 -8.12 -23.17
C VAL A 84 10.72 -6.93 -23.74
N PRO A 85 10.22 -6.00 -22.90
CA PRO A 85 9.45 -4.87 -23.38
C PRO A 85 10.31 -3.82 -24.09
N PRO A 86 9.73 -2.99 -24.97
CA PRO A 86 10.45 -1.95 -25.68
C PRO A 86 11.07 -0.92 -24.73
N ASP A 87 12.17 -0.30 -25.16
CA ASP A 87 12.72 0.89 -24.54
C ASP A 87 11.75 2.07 -24.68
N ARG A 88 11.81 3.01 -23.75
CA ARG A 88 11.03 4.25 -23.77
C ARG A 88 11.94 5.46 -23.66
N CYS A 89 11.73 6.43 -24.54
CA CYS A 89 12.42 7.70 -24.47
C CYS A 89 11.52 8.86 -24.89
N TYR A 90 11.81 10.05 -24.37
CA TYR A 90 11.23 11.30 -24.82
C TYR A 90 12.18 12.02 -25.78
N VAL A 91 11.60 12.63 -26.80
CA VAL A 91 12.27 13.52 -27.75
C VAL A 91 11.54 14.85 -27.83
N ASN A 92 12.24 15.90 -28.25
CA ASN A 92 11.62 17.20 -28.46
C ASN A 92 10.49 17.14 -29.49
N ASN A 93 9.48 17.97 -29.30
CA ASN A 93 8.50 18.27 -30.32
C ASN A 93 8.85 19.64 -30.92
N PHE A 94 9.37 19.65 -32.16
CA PHE A 94 9.85 20.88 -32.81
C PHE A 94 8.73 21.89 -33.09
N ARG A 95 7.48 21.45 -33.15
CA ARG A 95 6.31 22.32 -33.34
C ARG A 95 5.80 22.88 -32.01
N GLU A 96 5.76 22.04 -30.99
CA GLU A 96 5.23 22.38 -29.66
C GLU A 96 6.23 21.91 -28.58
N PRO A 97 7.30 22.67 -28.26
CA PRO A 97 8.38 22.20 -27.37
C PRO A 97 7.95 21.84 -25.94
N TYR A 98 6.80 22.35 -25.50
CA TYR A 98 6.21 22.02 -24.19
C TYR A 98 5.48 20.67 -24.17
N GLU A 99 5.31 20.02 -25.33
CA GLU A 99 4.69 18.69 -25.45
C GLU A 99 5.68 17.66 -26.03
N PRO A 100 6.67 17.20 -25.25
CA PRO A 100 7.64 16.19 -25.68
C PRO A 100 6.95 14.90 -26.14
N ARG A 101 7.46 14.30 -27.22
CA ARG A 101 6.90 13.06 -27.80
C ARG A 101 7.55 11.82 -27.22
N ALA A 102 6.73 10.81 -26.95
CA ALA A 102 7.19 9.52 -26.45
C ALA A 102 7.49 8.58 -27.62
N LEU A 103 8.69 8.02 -27.66
CA LEU A 103 9.07 7.00 -28.63
C LEU A 103 9.17 5.63 -27.96
N SER A 104 8.78 4.61 -28.73
CA SER A 104 8.90 3.19 -28.38
C SER A 104 9.90 2.54 -29.32
N LEU A 105 10.98 1.98 -28.78
CA LEU A 105 12.01 1.32 -29.58
C LEU A 105 12.24 -0.11 -29.10
N PRO A 106 12.72 -1.04 -29.95
CA PRO A 106 13.15 -2.34 -29.50
C PRO A 106 14.22 -2.25 -28.38
N PRO A 107 14.35 -3.28 -27.53
CA PRO A 107 15.30 -3.26 -26.42
C PRO A 107 16.73 -2.89 -26.86
N GLY A 108 17.33 -1.92 -26.17
CA GLY A 108 18.67 -1.38 -26.45
C GLY A 108 18.76 -0.36 -27.59
N LYS A 109 17.72 -0.21 -28.44
CA LYS A 109 17.74 0.73 -29.57
C LYS A 109 17.57 2.19 -29.14
N ALA A 110 17.01 2.48 -27.97
CA ALA A 110 16.93 3.87 -27.50
C ALA A 110 18.32 4.42 -27.16
N ARG A 111 19.21 3.59 -26.59
CA ARG A 111 20.62 3.95 -26.36
C ARG A 111 21.38 4.14 -27.68
N GLU A 112 21.11 3.32 -28.69
CA GLU A 112 21.68 3.49 -30.03
C GLU A 112 21.23 4.83 -30.65
N LEU A 113 19.92 5.12 -30.65
CA LEU A 113 19.38 6.36 -31.19
C LEU A 113 19.97 7.59 -30.48
N GLN A 114 20.11 7.54 -29.16
CA GLN A 114 20.72 8.62 -28.38
C GLN A 114 22.15 8.91 -28.82
N ARG A 115 22.96 7.87 -29.09
CA ARG A 115 24.35 8.02 -29.56
C ARG A 115 24.39 8.53 -31.00
N ASP A 116 23.55 7.97 -31.86
CA ASP A 116 23.46 8.33 -33.27
C ASP A 116 23.06 9.80 -33.45
N LEU A 117 22.06 10.30 -32.71
CA LEU A 117 21.67 11.72 -32.76
C LEU A 117 22.76 12.64 -32.22
N ARG A 118 23.45 12.24 -31.14
CA ARG A 118 24.59 13.02 -30.63
C ARG A 118 25.68 13.14 -31.69
N ALA A 119 25.97 12.05 -32.42
CA ALA A 119 26.95 12.05 -33.50
C ALA A 119 26.48 12.91 -34.69
N LEU A 120 25.20 12.81 -35.09
CA LEU A 120 24.62 13.64 -36.14
C LEU A 120 24.76 15.13 -35.85
N VAL A 121 24.40 15.56 -34.63
CA VAL A 121 24.51 16.98 -34.24
C VAL A 121 25.96 17.44 -34.22
N ALA A 122 26.88 16.62 -33.69
CA ALA A 122 28.31 16.95 -33.66
C ALA A 122 28.90 17.08 -35.08
N GLU A 123 28.49 16.23 -36.02
CA GLU A 123 28.93 16.36 -37.41
C GLU A 123 28.24 17.52 -38.14
N ALA A 124 26.96 17.79 -37.88
CA ALA A 124 26.26 18.96 -38.43
C ALA A 124 26.94 20.28 -37.99
N GLN A 125 27.40 20.37 -36.73
CA GLN A 125 28.17 21.51 -36.22
C GLN A 125 29.50 21.74 -36.97
N ARG A 126 30.04 20.73 -37.65
CA ARG A 126 31.27 20.87 -38.47
C ARG A 126 30.94 21.06 -39.95
N ALA A 127 30.02 20.27 -40.48
CA ALA A 127 29.68 20.21 -41.89
C ALA A 127 28.95 21.48 -42.37
N ILE A 128 28.08 22.06 -41.54
CA ILE A 128 27.29 23.25 -41.91
C ILE A 128 28.19 24.49 -42.09
N PRO A 129 29.05 24.87 -41.11
CA PRO A 129 30.00 25.97 -41.33
C PRO A 129 30.92 25.72 -42.52
N ALA A 130 31.44 24.50 -42.68
CA ALA A 130 32.34 24.16 -43.78
C ALA A 130 31.66 24.32 -45.16
N ALA A 131 30.39 23.92 -45.30
CA ALA A 131 29.64 24.10 -46.53
C ALA A 131 29.34 25.57 -46.84
N LEU A 132 29.04 26.38 -45.83
CA LEU A 132 28.77 27.82 -45.98
C LEU A 132 30.04 28.67 -46.14
N GLN A 133 31.21 28.10 -45.85
CA GLN A 133 32.52 28.71 -46.14
C GLN A 133 33.16 28.13 -47.40
N GLY A 134 32.56 27.11 -48.03
CA GLY A 134 33.09 26.46 -49.22
C GLY A 134 33.06 27.35 -50.46
N ASP A 135 34.04 27.16 -51.35
CA ASP A 135 34.24 27.98 -52.55
C ASP A 135 33.00 28.05 -53.45
N ASP A 136 32.25 26.95 -53.60
CA ASP A 136 31.03 26.92 -54.41
C ASP A 136 29.93 27.84 -53.85
N PHE A 137 29.68 27.77 -52.54
CA PHE A 137 28.68 28.62 -51.88
C PHE A 137 29.12 30.09 -51.88
N VAL A 138 30.38 30.37 -51.51
CA VAL A 138 30.93 31.74 -51.48
C VAL A 138 30.87 32.37 -52.87
N SER A 139 31.19 31.61 -53.93
CA SER A 139 31.11 32.08 -55.32
C SER A 139 29.66 32.37 -55.74
N LYS A 140 28.72 31.45 -55.48
CA LYS A 140 27.29 31.63 -55.81
C LYS A 140 26.67 32.80 -55.05
N ARG A 141 26.96 32.94 -53.75
CA ARG A 141 26.55 34.08 -52.92
C ARG A 141 27.12 35.39 -53.46
N GLY A 142 28.41 35.40 -53.79
CA GLY A 142 29.07 36.56 -54.40
C GLY A 142 28.49 36.94 -55.77
N ALA A 143 28.10 35.96 -56.58
CA ALA A 143 27.43 36.19 -57.86
C ALA A 143 26.00 36.72 -57.70
N ALA A 144 25.25 36.27 -56.69
CA ALA A 144 23.94 36.83 -56.35
C ALA A 144 24.05 38.28 -55.84
N ALA A 145 25.01 38.55 -54.95
CA ALA A 145 25.29 39.91 -54.46
C ALA A 145 25.68 40.86 -55.60
N ARG A 146 26.60 40.44 -56.50
CA ARG A 146 27.00 41.25 -57.66
C ARG A 146 25.83 41.55 -58.61
N ARG A 147 24.97 40.56 -58.89
CA ARG A 147 23.75 40.77 -59.70
C ARG A 147 22.82 41.80 -59.06
N ALA A 148 22.63 41.73 -57.74
CA ALA A 148 21.83 42.70 -56.99
C ALA A 148 22.46 44.10 -57.03
N ASP A 149 23.78 44.22 -56.88
CA ASP A 149 24.48 45.51 -56.97
C ASP A 149 24.40 46.14 -58.37
N GLU A 150 24.53 45.34 -59.43
CA GLU A 150 24.38 45.79 -60.82
C GLU A 150 22.95 46.27 -61.10
N GLU A 151 21.93 45.55 -60.62
CA GLU A 151 20.52 45.93 -60.80
C GLU A 151 20.16 47.16 -59.96
N ARG A 152 20.69 47.25 -58.73
CA ARG A 152 20.58 48.43 -57.87
C ARG A 152 21.20 49.66 -58.53
N ALA A 153 22.38 49.53 -59.14
CA ALA A 153 23.02 50.60 -59.89
C ALA A 153 22.14 51.07 -61.07
N ARG A 154 21.55 50.14 -61.83
CA ARG A 154 20.63 50.47 -62.94
C ARG A 154 19.37 51.21 -62.48
N VAL A 155 18.78 50.80 -61.36
CA VAL A 155 17.59 51.48 -60.80
C VAL A 155 17.92 52.90 -60.37
N LEU A 156 19.08 53.11 -59.73
CA LEU A 156 19.54 54.44 -59.31
C LEU A 156 19.95 55.32 -60.51
N GLU A 157 20.58 54.75 -61.53
CA GLU A 157 20.96 55.45 -62.76
C GLU A 157 19.72 55.90 -63.55
N ALA A 158 18.71 55.03 -63.68
CA ALA A 158 17.43 55.38 -64.30
C ALA A 158 16.71 56.50 -63.53
N LEU A 159 16.66 56.40 -62.19
CA LEU A 159 16.07 57.44 -61.33
C LEU A 159 16.81 58.78 -61.48
N ASN A 160 18.15 58.75 -61.54
CA ASN A 160 18.96 59.96 -61.71
C ASN A 160 18.78 60.58 -63.11
N GLY A 161 18.68 59.77 -64.16
CA GLY A 161 18.41 60.24 -65.53
C GLY A 161 17.03 60.86 -65.69
N GLU A 162 16.00 60.22 -65.12
CA GLU A 162 14.63 60.73 -65.11
C GLU A 162 14.51 62.04 -64.30
N ALA A 163 15.16 62.11 -63.13
CA ALA A 163 15.22 63.31 -62.31
C ALA A 163 15.95 64.47 -63.01
N ALA A 164 17.08 64.19 -63.69
CA ALA A 164 17.86 65.18 -64.41
C ALA A 164 17.06 65.81 -65.56
N GLY A 165 16.24 65.03 -66.27
CA GLY A 165 15.32 65.51 -67.31
C GLY A 165 14.25 66.47 -66.79
N LEU A 166 13.95 66.42 -65.50
CA LEU A 166 12.96 67.28 -64.82
C LEU A 166 13.59 68.42 -63.99
N GLY A 167 14.92 68.57 -64.03
CA GLY A 167 15.66 69.62 -63.33
C GLY A 167 16.04 69.29 -61.88
N PHE A 168 16.17 68.00 -61.54
CA PHE A 168 16.53 67.52 -60.20
C PHE A 168 17.75 66.58 -60.26
N ALA A 169 18.53 66.55 -59.19
CA ALA A 169 19.64 65.64 -58.99
C ALA A 169 19.34 64.69 -57.83
N VAL A 170 19.71 63.42 -57.97
CA VAL A 170 19.51 62.39 -56.96
C VAL A 170 20.82 62.15 -56.22
N GLN A 171 20.82 62.32 -54.91
CA GLN A 171 21.97 62.05 -54.06
C GLN A 171 21.67 60.88 -53.14
N VAL A 172 22.56 59.90 -53.11
CA VAL A 172 22.49 58.77 -52.20
C VAL A 172 23.42 59.06 -51.03
N SER A 173 22.89 59.09 -49.82
CA SER A 173 23.64 59.31 -48.58
C SER A 173 23.39 58.18 -47.59
N GLN A 174 24.12 58.18 -46.47
CA GLN A 174 23.83 57.27 -45.36
C GLN A 174 22.43 57.51 -44.73
N ALA A 175 21.85 58.70 -44.91
CA ALA A 175 20.51 59.06 -44.46
C ALA A 175 19.41 58.69 -45.48
N GLY A 176 19.76 58.08 -46.63
CA GLY A 176 18.83 57.67 -47.68
C GLY A 176 19.02 58.43 -49.00
N ILE A 177 18.05 58.28 -49.89
CA ILE A 177 18.03 58.92 -51.22
C ILE A 177 17.34 60.28 -51.09
N SER A 178 18.06 61.37 -51.37
CA SER A 178 17.54 62.74 -51.38
C SER A 178 17.50 63.32 -52.79
N ILE A 179 16.42 64.03 -53.12
CA ILE A 179 16.26 64.72 -54.40
C ILE A 179 16.50 66.22 -54.17
N THR A 180 17.43 66.81 -54.93
CA THR A 180 17.77 68.23 -54.84
C THR A 180 17.51 68.93 -56.18
N PRO A 181 16.82 70.07 -56.22
CA PRO A 181 16.63 70.80 -57.46
C PRO A 181 17.93 71.41 -58.00
N VAL A 182 18.13 71.37 -59.32
CA VAL A 182 19.34 71.86 -59.99
C VAL A 182 19.01 72.78 -61.16
N ALA A 183 19.73 73.89 -61.28
CA ALA A 183 19.70 74.77 -62.45
C ALA A 183 21.13 74.97 -62.99
N LYS A 184 21.31 74.77 -64.30
CA LYS A 184 22.62 74.86 -64.97
C LYS A 184 23.72 74.05 -64.27
N GLY A 185 23.38 72.88 -63.73
CA GLY A 185 24.31 71.96 -63.08
C GLY A 185 24.72 72.33 -61.65
N LYS A 186 24.10 73.34 -61.01
CA LYS A 186 24.34 73.68 -59.59
C LYS A 186 23.07 73.49 -58.75
N PRO A 187 23.18 72.98 -57.51
CA PRO A 187 22.06 72.91 -56.57
C PRO A 187 21.49 74.31 -56.33
N LEU A 188 20.16 74.42 -56.39
CA LEU A 188 19.48 75.66 -56.03
C LEU A 188 19.27 75.70 -54.50
N SER A 189 19.61 76.83 -53.87
CA SER A 189 19.19 77.12 -52.50
C SER A 189 17.72 77.56 -52.47
N ASP A 190 17.06 77.42 -51.33
CA ASP A 190 15.65 77.82 -51.18
C ASP A 190 15.42 79.30 -51.53
N GLU A 191 16.40 80.17 -51.26
CA GLU A 191 16.41 81.60 -51.63
C GLU A 191 16.43 81.81 -53.16
N ALA A 192 17.17 80.98 -53.90
CA ALA A 192 17.24 81.04 -55.34
C ALA A 192 15.96 80.50 -56.02
N ILE A 193 15.26 79.59 -55.36
CA ILE A 193 13.94 79.08 -55.81
C ILE A 193 12.87 80.17 -55.61
N ALA A 194 12.90 80.87 -54.49
CA ALA A 194 11.95 81.96 -54.16
C ALA A 194 12.07 83.17 -55.12
N ALA A 195 13.24 83.38 -55.73
CA ALA A 195 13.49 84.45 -56.71
C ALA A 195 13.04 84.11 -58.15
N LEU A 196 12.58 82.88 -58.42
CA LEU A 196 12.08 82.49 -59.74
C LEU A 196 10.66 83.05 -60.02
N PRO A 197 10.29 83.29 -61.29
CA PRO A 197 8.93 83.70 -61.66
C PRO A 197 7.88 82.67 -61.18
N ALA A 198 6.68 83.14 -60.79
CA ALA A 198 5.62 82.26 -60.26
C ALA A 198 5.27 81.07 -61.18
N ALA A 199 5.29 81.25 -62.50
CA ALA A 199 5.07 80.18 -63.47
C ALA A 199 6.20 79.11 -63.45
N ALA A 200 7.44 79.51 -63.18
CA ALA A 200 8.59 78.60 -63.07
C ALA A 200 8.60 77.88 -61.72
N GLN A 201 8.15 78.54 -60.64
CA GLN A 201 7.97 77.89 -59.33
C GLN A 201 6.90 76.79 -59.39
N GLU A 202 5.77 77.04 -60.06
CA GLU A 202 4.69 76.06 -60.16
C GLU A 202 5.07 74.87 -61.07
N ALA A 203 5.78 75.12 -62.18
CA ALA A 203 6.35 74.05 -63.00
C ALA A 203 7.37 73.19 -62.23
N MET A 204 8.20 73.82 -61.40
CA MET A 204 9.18 73.14 -60.55
C MET A 204 8.53 72.33 -59.43
N ARG A 205 7.38 72.77 -58.93
CA ARG A 205 6.55 72.03 -57.96
C ARG A 205 5.91 70.79 -58.58
N GLY A 206 5.31 70.92 -59.77
CA GLY A 206 4.76 69.78 -60.53
C GLY A 206 5.83 68.77 -60.93
N ASN A 207 7.01 69.24 -61.36
CA ASN A 207 8.15 68.37 -61.63
C ASN A 207 8.65 67.67 -60.36
N ARG A 208 8.65 68.36 -59.20
CA ARG A 208 9.03 67.75 -57.91
C ARG A 208 8.09 66.62 -57.52
N GLU A 209 6.78 66.77 -57.71
CA GLU A 209 5.78 65.72 -57.45
C GLU A 209 5.97 64.52 -58.39
N ALA A 210 6.29 64.77 -59.67
CA ALA A 210 6.59 63.71 -60.63
C ALA A 210 7.87 62.93 -60.26
N VAL A 211 8.95 63.63 -59.87
CA VAL A 211 10.20 62.98 -59.40
C VAL A 211 9.99 62.26 -58.06
N ALA A 212 9.15 62.80 -57.16
CA ALA A 212 8.78 62.12 -55.92
C ALA A 212 8.03 60.81 -56.19
N ALA A 213 7.11 60.79 -57.16
CA ALA A 213 6.42 59.57 -57.58
C ALA A 213 7.37 58.55 -58.23
N GLN A 214 8.40 59.00 -58.95
CA GLN A 214 9.46 58.14 -59.50
C GLN A 214 10.35 57.56 -58.41
N LEU A 215 10.73 58.38 -57.41
CA LEU A 215 11.47 57.92 -56.23
C LEU A 215 10.70 56.85 -55.46
N ASP A 216 9.39 57.04 -55.23
CA ASP A 216 8.57 56.05 -54.52
C ASP A 216 8.54 54.70 -55.27
N ARG A 217 8.48 54.72 -56.61
CA ARG A 217 8.60 53.51 -57.45
C ARG A 217 9.99 52.88 -57.37
N ALA A 218 11.04 53.68 -57.37
CA ALA A 218 12.42 53.21 -57.27
C ALA A 218 12.69 52.59 -55.89
N VAL A 219 12.23 53.21 -54.80
CA VAL A 219 12.32 52.69 -53.44
C VAL A 219 11.59 51.34 -53.32
N LYS A 220 10.38 51.21 -53.88
CA LYS A 220 9.65 49.93 -53.93
C LYS A 220 10.43 48.86 -54.70
N ARG A 221 10.98 49.20 -55.87
CA ARG A 221 11.81 48.26 -56.66
C ARG A 221 13.08 47.83 -55.92
N LEU A 222 13.72 48.74 -55.21
CA LEU A 222 14.89 48.44 -54.37
C LEU A 222 14.52 47.53 -53.20
N ALA A 223 13.39 47.80 -52.51
CA ALA A 223 12.91 46.93 -51.44
C ALA A 223 12.54 45.52 -51.95
N ASP A 224 11.91 45.41 -53.12
CA ASP A 224 11.61 44.13 -53.79
C ASP A 224 12.90 43.40 -54.18
N LEU A 225 13.90 44.12 -54.70
CA LEU A 225 15.22 43.57 -55.03
C LEU A 225 15.94 43.05 -53.79
N ASP A 226 15.93 43.79 -52.68
CA ASP A 226 16.51 43.37 -51.40
C ASP A 226 15.78 42.13 -50.84
N ALA A 227 14.46 42.06 -50.96
CA ALA A 227 13.68 40.91 -50.53
C ALA A 227 13.97 39.66 -51.39
N ARG A 228 14.03 39.82 -52.72
CA ARG A 228 14.39 38.72 -53.65
C ARG A 228 15.82 38.25 -53.44
N THR A 229 16.76 39.16 -53.27
CA THR A 229 18.18 38.83 -53.03
C THR A 229 18.35 38.09 -51.71
N ARG A 230 17.68 38.54 -50.64
CA ARG A 230 17.65 37.80 -49.36
C ARG A 230 17.03 36.42 -49.51
N ALA A 231 15.94 36.28 -50.25
CA ALA A 231 15.31 34.98 -50.51
C ALA A 231 16.22 34.06 -51.35
N GLU A 232 16.93 34.59 -52.35
CA GLU A 232 17.89 33.83 -53.17
C GLU A 232 19.08 33.36 -52.34
N ILE A 233 19.67 34.25 -51.51
CA ILE A 233 20.76 33.90 -50.60
C ILE A 233 20.30 32.84 -49.59
N ARG A 234 19.11 33.00 -49.00
CA ARG A 234 18.54 32.01 -48.07
C ARG A 234 18.34 30.66 -48.75
N LYS A 235 17.83 30.64 -49.98
CA LYS A 235 17.70 29.40 -50.76
C LYS A 235 19.05 28.74 -51.03
N LEU A 236 20.07 29.52 -51.41
CA LEU A 236 21.44 29.00 -51.59
C LEU A 236 22.01 28.42 -50.29
N GLN A 237 21.71 29.05 -49.14
CA GLN A 237 22.09 28.57 -47.82
C GLN A 237 21.39 27.26 -47.49
N ASP A 238 20.06 27.18 -47.68
CA ASP A 238 19.27 25.97 -47.46
C ASP A 238 19.74 24.81 -48.34
N ASP A 239 20.06 25.08 -49.62
CA ASP A 239 20.57 24.08 -50.57
C ASP A 239 21.95 23.56 -50.14
N ALA A 240 22.86 24.46 -49.71
CA ALA A 240 24.18 24.10 -49.22
C ALA A 240 24.13 23.27 -47.92
N VAL A 241 23.28 23.69 -46.97
CA VAL A 241 23.06 22.95 -45.72
C VAL A 241 22.43 21.59 -45.99
N ARG A 242 21.40 21.53 -46.84
CA ARG A 242 20.73 20.28 -47.21
C ARG A 242 21.70 19.30 -47.86
N TYR A 243 22.61 19.78 -48.70
CA TYR A 243 23.66 18.95 -49.28
C TYR A 243 24.65 18.45 -48.20
N ALA A 244 25.05 19.32 -47.27
CA ALA A 244 26.02 19.00 -46.21
C ALA A 244 25.51 17.93 -45.23
N ILE A 245 24.23 18.01 -44.82
CA ILE A 245 23.64 17.09 -43.84
C ILE A 245 22.78 15.98 -44.47
N GLY A 246 22.48 16.07 -45.76
CA GLY A 246 21.55 15.18 -46.46
C GLY A 246 21.94 13.71 -46.35
N HIS A 247 23.20 13.39 -46.70
CA HIS A 247 23.69 12.00 -46.60
C HIS A 247 23.68 11.47 -45.16
N LEU A 248 23.99 12.32 -44.17
CA LEU A 248 23.97 11.95 -42.75
C LEU A 248 22.56 11.63 -42.27
N ALA A 249 21.58 12.47 -42.64
CA ALA A 249 20.18 12.28 -42.30
C ALA A 249 19.59 11.04 -43.01
N GLU A 250 19.83 10.88 -44.31
CA GLU A 250 19.36 9.74 -45.11
C GLU A 250 19.89 8.41 -44.56
N THR A 251 21.15 8.36 -44.13
CA THR A 251 21.75 7.17 -43.51
C THR A 251 21.02 6.78 -42.23
N LEU A 252 20.67 7.74 -41.38
CA LEU A 252 19.92 7.48 -40.15
C LEU A 252 18.47 7.09 -40.41
N VAL A 253 17.77 7.78 -41.31
CA VAL A 253 16.40 7.41 -41.70
C VAL A 253 16.35 6.00 -42.28
N ALA A 254 17.34 5.62 -43.10
CA ALA A 254 17.44 4.26 -43.63
C ALA A 254 17.68 3.22 -42.52
N ARG A 255 18.51 3.54 -41.51
CA ARG A 255 18.79 2.66 -40.36
C ARG A 255 17.55 2.40 -39.49
N TYR A 256 16.67 3.39 -39.35
CA TYR A 256 15.47 3.33 -38.51
C TYR A 256 14.17 3.14 -39.31
N ARG A 257 14.22 2.75 -40.60
CA ARG A 257 13.04 2.68 -41.48
C ARG A 257 11.89 1.84 -40.94
N ASP A 258 12.19 0.80 -40.16
CA ASP A 258 11.21 -0.13 -39.58
C ASP A 258 10.50 0.45 -38.35
N LEU A 259 10.87 1.66 -37.91
CA LEU A 259 10.28 2.40 -36.81
C LEU A 259 9.71 3.74 -37.33
N PRO A 260 8.45 3.76 -37.80
CA PRO A 260 7.86 4.94 -38.45
C PRO A 260 7.89 6.21 -37.60
N SER A 261 7.68 6.10 -36.28
CA SER A 261 7.72 7.24 -35.36
C SER A 261 9.11 7.85 -35.22
N VAL A 262 10.16 7.02 -35.24
CA VAL A 262 11.55 7.47 -35.21
C VAL A 262 11.92 8.12 -36.54
N SER A 263 11.57 7.51 -37.67
CA SER A 263 11.81 8.08 -39.01
C SER A 263 11.14 9.44 -39.18
N ALA A 264 9.87 9.57 -38.78
CA ALA A 264 9.15 10.84 -38.81
C ALA A 264 9.82 11.92 -37.94
N TYR A 265 10.31 11.54 -36.75
CA TYR A 265 11.08 12.44 -35.89
C TYR A 265 12.38 12.91 -36.55
N LEU A 266 13.12 12.01 -37.21
CA LEU A 266 14.37 12.33 -37.91
C LEU A 266 14.15 13.30 -39.08
N GLU A 267 13.09 13.11 -39.86
CA GLU A 267 12.72 14.04 -40.94
C GLU A 267 12.33 15.42 -40.40
N GLU A 268 11.60 15.48 -39.29
CA GLU A 268 11.29 16.75 -38.62
C GLU A 268 12.53 17.43 -38.06
N MET A 269 13.44 16.67 -37.45
CA MET A 269 14.72 17.17 -36.98
C MET A 269 15.54 17.75 -38.13
N GLN A 270 15.58 17.09 -39.29
CA GLN A 270 16.26 17.62 -40.48
C GLN A 270 15.68 18.96 -40.94
N ARG A 271 14.34 19.09 -40.95
CA ARG A 271 13.67 20.36 -41.26
C ARG A 271 14.01 21.45 -40.25
N ASP A 272 13.99 21.14 -38.96
CA ASP A 272 14.33 22.10 -37.91
C ASP A 272 15.80 22.55 -37.97
N ILE A 273 16.74 21.67 -38.34
CA ILE A 273 18.14 22.04 -38.57
C ILE A 273 18.26 23.04 -39.73
N LEU A 274 17.53 22.84 -40.83
CA LEU A 274 17.52 23.78 -41.96
C LEU A 274 16.96 25.15 -41.53
N GLU A 275 15.86 25.15 -40.78
CA GLU A 275 15.25 26.39 -40.28
C GLU A 275 16.11 27.09 -39.22
N SER A 276 16.93 26.35 -38.48
CA SER A 276 17.81 26.82 -37.40
C SER A 276 19.28 26.93 -37.81
N THR A 277 19.58 27.14 -39.10
CA THR A 277 20.97 27.14 -39.60
C THR A 277 21.88 28.11 -38.84
N ASP A 278 21.36 29.28 -38.44
CA ASP A 278 22.11 30.30 -37.69
C ASP A 278 22.69 29.77 -36.38
N LEU A 279 22.03 28.77 -35.77
CA LEU A 279 22.49 28.11 -34.55
C LEU A 279 23.81 27.35 -34.74
N PHE A 280 24.06 26.85 -35.95
CA PHE A 280 25.22 26.02 -36.28
C PHE A 280 26.41 26.83 -36.80
N VAL A 281 26.18 28.05 -37.29
CA VAL A 281 27.22 28.90 -37.90
C VAL A 281 28.01 29.67 -36.85
N GLY A 282 27.45 29.90 -35.66
CA GLY A 282 28.16 30.55 -34.56
C GLY A 282 28.72 31.92 -34.96
N GLY A 283 27.87 32.83 -35.42
CA GLY A 283 28.25 34.22 -35.66
C GLY A 283 28.07 35.04 -34.39
N GLU A 284 29.11 35.76 -33.96
CA GLU A 284 28.93 36.97 -33.16
C GLU A 284 27.84 37.81 -33.83
N ALA A 285 26.77 38.11 -33.11
CA ALA A 285 25.92 39.20 -33.51
C ALA A 285 26.78 40.46 -33.46
N GLU A 286 27.36 40.87 -34.60
CA GLU A 286 27.95 42.20 -34.77
C GLU A 286 26.83 43.23 -34.71
N GLY A 287 26.46 43.57 -33.49
CA GLY A 287 25.52 44.63 -33.14
C GLY A 287 25.72 44.96 -31.67
N PRO A 288 25.75 46.25 -31.28
CA PRO A 288 25.73 46.60 -29.86
C PRO A 288 24.49 45.96 -29.22
N PRO A 289 24.59 45.39 -28.01
CA PRO A 289 23.42 44.86 -27.32
C PRO A 289 22.35 45.93 -27.24
N ALA A 290 21.13 45.61 -27.67
CA ALA A 290 20.01 46.51 -27.42
C ALA A 290 19.80 46.57 -25.90
N ALA A 291 19.55 47.76 -25.37
CA ALA A 291 19.25 47.94 -23.95
C ALA A 291 17.99 47.11 -23.59
N GLY A 292 18.20 45.97 -22.92
CA GLY A 292 17.14 45.01 -22.59
C GLY A 292 17.53 43.54 -22.71
N ASP A 293 18.65 43.21 -23.39
CA ASP A 293 19.10 41.82 -23.48
C ASP A 293 19.65 41.31 -22.14
N PRO A 294 19.29 40.08 -21.70
CA PRO A 294 19.80 39.49 -20.47
C PRO A 294 21.33 39.39 -20.49
N PRO A 295 22.03 39.71 -19.39
CA PRO A 295 23.47 39.55 -19.31
C PRO A 295 23.81 38.06 -19.24
N GLY A 296 24.21 37.49 -20.38
CA GLY A 296 24.62 36.09 -20.51
C GLY A 296 24.19 35.56 -21.87
N GLY A 297 25.13 35.41 -22.80
CA GLY A 297 24.88 34.74 -24.07
C GLY A 297 24.24 33.38 -23.84
N ALA A 298 23.24 33.02 -24.65
CA ALA A 298 22.60 31.72 -24.59
C ALA A 298 23.69 30.64 -24.65
N ASP A 299 23.79 29.82 -23.60
CA ASP A 299 24.70 28.68 -23.54
C ASP A 299 24.50 27.84 -24.81
N PRO A 300 25.49 27.77 -25.73
CA PRO A 300 25.34 27.08 -27.00
C PRO A 300 24.93 25.62 -26.80
N GLU A 301 25.36 25.00 -25.69
CA GLU A 301 25.03 23.61 -25.39
C GLU A 301 23.53 23.41 -25.08
N LEU A 302 22.86 24.45 -24.55
CA LEU A 302 21.42 24.42 -24.29
C LEU A 302 20.60 24.41 -25.57
N ALA A 303 21.02 25.21 -26.54
CA ALA A 303 20.30 25.34 -27.80
C ALA A 303 20.29 24.02 -28.59
N PHE A 304 21.31 23.18 -28.43
CA PHE A 304 21.36 21.84 -29.01
C PHE A 304 20.65 20.76 -28.17
N ARG A 305 20.16 21.05 -26.95
CA ARG A 305 19.40 20.06 -26.14
C ARG A 305 18.13 19.60 -26.86
N LYS A 306 17.52 20.45 -27.70
CA LYS A 306 16.33 20.09 -28.50
C LYS A 306 16.53 18.91 -29.46
N TYR A 307 17.78 18.51 -29.73
CA TYR A 307 18.12 17.36 -30.56
C TYR A 307 18.56 16.11 -29.77
N ARG A 308 18.51 16.15 -28.42
CA ARG A 308 18.86 15.00 -27.58
C ARG A 308 17.72 13.98 -27.52
N VAL A 309 18.05 12.77 -27.08
CA VAL A 309 17.07 11.75 -26.69
C VAL A 309 17.15 11.56 -25.18
N ASN A 310 16.01 11.66 -24.49
CA ASN A 310 15.92 11.36 -23.09
C ASN A 310 15.40 9.93 -22.87
N VAL A 311 16.30 8.98 -22.65
CA VAL A 311 15.94 7.59 -22.39
C VAL A 311 15.48 7.44 -20.94
N ILE A 312 14.21 7.11 -20.74
CA ILE A 312 13.58 6.96 -19.41
C ILE A 312 13.46 5.50 -18.97
N VAL A 313 13.40 4.58 -19.93
CA VAL A 313 13.43 3.13 -19.70
C VAL A 313 14.31 2.51 -20.76
N ASP A 314 15.26 1.70 -20.32
CA ASP A 314 16.16 0.96 -21.18
C ASP A 314 16.23 -0.48 -20.69
N ASN A 315 15.95 -1.39 -21.61
CA ASN A 315 15.75 -2.82 -21.34
C ASN A 315 16.80 -3.68 -22.04
N ALA A 316 17.93 -3.10 -22.49
CA ALA A 316 18.98 -3.81 -23.22
C ALA A 316 19.49 -5.08 -22.50
N ASP A 317 19.59 -5.03 -21.17
CA ASP A 317 20.18 -6.09 -20.35
C ASP A 317 19.12 -7.05 -19.78
N LEU A 318 17.83 -6.84 -20.07
CA LEU A 318 16.75 -7.72 -19.61
C LEU A 318 16.69 -9.01 -20.43
N LYS A 319 16.37 -10.11 -19.76
CA LYS A 319 16.19 -11.44 -20.37
C LYS A 319 14.72 -11.87 -20.45
N GLY A 320 13.81 -11.07 -19.88
CA GLY A 320 12.38 -11.29 -19.84
C GLY A 320 11.65 -10.04 -19.35
N ALA A 321 10.40 -10.18 -18.91
CA ALA A 321 9.63 -9.05 -18.40
C ALA A 321 10.24 -8.46 -17.10
N PRO A 322 10.16 -7.13 -16.88
CA PRO A 322 10.65 -6.50 -15.67
C PRO A 322 9.77 -6.84 -14.46
N ILE A 323 10.40 -6.94 -13.29
CA ILE A 323 9.72 -7.04 -12.00
C ILE A 323 10.24 -5.90 -11.14
N VAL A 324 9.39 -4.92 -10.87
CA VAL A 324 9.74 -3.75 -10.05
C VAL A 324 9.07 -3.84 -8.71
N PHE A 325 9.87 -3.85 -7.65
CA PHE A 325 9.40 -3.65 -6.27
C PHE A 325 9.61 -2.18 -5.94
N GLU A 326 8.53 -1.47 -5.64
CA GLU A 326 8.59 -0.08 -5.20
C GLU A 326 8.27 -0.02 -3.70
N ASP A 327 9.32 0.06 -2.91
CA ASP A 327 9.25 0.08 -1.45
C ASP A 327 8.88 1.49 -0.91
N ASN A 328 9.06 2.55 -1.71
CA ASN A 328 8.67 3.92 -1.34
C ASN A 328 7.85 4.58 -2.46
N PRO A 329 6.56 4.23 -2.58
CA PRO A 329 5.69 4.63 -3.69
C PRO A 329 5.19 6.07 -3.52
N THR A 330 6.11 7.05 -3.47
CA THR A 330 5.76 8.46 -3.64
C THR A 330 5.25 8.69 -5.07
N TYR A 331 4.46 9.74 -5.29
CA TYR A 331 3.87 10.00 -6.62
C TYR A 331 4.97 10.13 -7.67
N ALA A 332 6.05 10.83 -7.35
CA ALA A 332 7.22 11.00 -8.21
C ALA A 332 7.94 9.69 -8.51
N ASN A 333 8.13 8.81 -7.51
CA ASN A 333 8.77 7.52 -7.73
C ASN A 333 7.89 6.59 -8.56
N LEU A 334 6.57 6.65 -8.39
CA LEU A 334 5.62 5.74 -9.04
C LEU A 334 5.30 6.17 -10.48
N CYS A 335 4.80 7.39 -10.66
CA CYS A 335 4.35 7.94 -11.94
C CYS A 335 5.50 8.59 -12.72
N GLY A 336 6.54 9.07 -12.05
CA GLY A 336 7.61 9.87 -12.66
C GLY A 336 7.52 11.33 -12.24
N LYS A 337 8.52 12.12 -12.64
CA LYS A 337 8.58 13.56 -12.34
C LYS A 337 9.30 14.32 -13.44
N ILE A 338 9.09 15.62 -13.48
CA ILE A 338 9.86 16.57 -14.28
C ILE A 338 10.81 17.29 -13.31
N GLU A 339 12.11 17.26 -13.59
CA GLU A 339 13.09 17.99 -12.79
C GLU A 339 13.26 19.43 -13.29
N ASN A 340 13.69 20.31 -12.39
CA ASN A 340 13.98 21.71 -12.68
C ASN A 340 15.46 22.00 -12.36
N GLU A 341 16.15 22.70 -13.26
CA GLU A 341 17.50 23.23 -13.02
C GLU A 341 17.40 24.71 -12.60
N ALA A 342 18.10 25.11 -11.54
CA ALA A 342 18.20 26.52 -11.15
C ALA A 342 19.30 27.22 -11.96
N ARG A 343 18.93 28.27 -12.71
CA ARG A 343 19.84 29.06 -13.55
C ARG A 343 19.55 30.54 -13.40
N LEU A 344 20.56 31.33 -13.02
CA LEU A 344 20.44 32.79 -12.79
C LEU A 344 19.24 33.16 -11.89
N GLY A 345 18.91 32.30 -10.92
CA GLY A 345 17.76 32.49 -10.01
C GLY A 345 16.39 32.07 -10.58
N ALA A 346 16.30 31.66 -11.84
CA ALA A 346 15.10 31.10 -12.45
C ALA A 346 15.15 29.55 -12.48
N LEU A 347 14.01 28.90 -12.27
CA LEU A 347 13.86 27.46 -12.50
C LEU A 347 13.53 27.23 -13.97
N VAL A 348 14.31 26.41 -14.65
CA VAL A 348 14.13 26.06 -16.06
C VAL A 348 13.98 24.54 -16.19
N THR A 349 13.06 24.10 -17.04
CA THR A 349 12.88 22.69 -17.39
C THR A 349 12.90 22.46 -18.89
N ASP A 350 13.26 21.24 -19.29
CA ASP A 350 13.21 20.75 -20.67
C ASP A 350 12.99 19.23 -20.66
N PHE A 351 12.65 18.65 -21.82
CA PHE A 351 12.29 17.22 -21.91
C PHE A 351 13.40 16.25 -21.47
N THR A 352 14.67 16.70 -21.41
CA THR A 352 15.80 15.90 -20.92
C THR A 352 15.81 15.73 -19.39
N LEU A 353 15.01 16.53 -18.69
CA LEU A 353 14.82 16.47 -17.23
C LEU A 353 13.61 15.63 -16.80
N ILE A 354 12.91 15.02 -17.76
CA ILE A 354 11.84 14.05 -17.46
C ILE A 354 12.46 12.77 -16.89
N LYS A 355 11.95 12.28 -15.76
CA LYS A 355 12.34 11.02 -15.12
C LYS A 355 11.18 10.05 -15.09
N GLY A 356 11.39 8.85 -15.63
CA GLY A 356 10.42 7.76 -15.56
C GLY A 356 10.30 7.17 -14.15
N GLY A 357 9.06 6.94 -13.71
CA GLY A 357 8.76 6.26 -12.45
C GLY A 357 8.80 4.72 -12.54
N SER A 358 8.43 4.06 -11.44
CA SER A 358 8.30 2.61 -11.33
C SER A 358 7.25 2.03 -12.26
N LEU A 359 6.17 2.76 -12.57
CA LEU A 359 5.21 2.34 -13.61
C LEU A 359 5.87 2.24 -14.99
N HIS A 360 6.77 3.17 -15.32
CA HIS A 360 7.50 3.14 -16.58
C HIS A 360 8.44 1.94 -16.65
N ARG A 361 9.22 1.72 -15.58
CA ARG A 361 10.16 0.57 -15.48
C ARG A 361 9.46 -0.78 -15.45
N ALA A 362 8.26 -0.85 -14.86
CA ALA A 362 7.47 -2.08 -14.78
C ALA A 362 6.65 -2.37 -16.05
N ASN A 363 6.60 -1.44 -17.00
CA ASN A 363 5.76 -1.54 -18.18
C ASN A 363 6.17 -2.75 -19.06
N GLY A 364 5.20 -3.55 -19.47
CA GLY A 364 5.35 -4.88 -20.07
C GLY A 364 5.59 -6.02 -19.09
N GLY A 365 5.59 -5.75 -17.78
CA GLY A 365 5.90 -6.72 -16.73
C GLY A 365 5.04 -6.54 -15.48
N TYR A 366 5.71 -6.47 -14.33
CA TYR A 366 5.07 -6.56 -13.01
C TYR A 366 5.52 -5.43 -12.09
N LEU A 367 4.56 -4.80 -11.42
CA LEU A 367 4.78 -3.84 -10.35
C LEU A 367 4.27 -4.39 -9.03
N VAL A 368 5.11 -4.42 -8.01
CA VAL A 368 4.76 -4.89 -6.66
C VAL A 368 4.83 -3.73 -5.68
N LEU A 369 3.75 -3.56 -4.90
CA LEU A 369 3.59 -2.46 -3.94
C LEU A 369 3.09 -3.00 -2.59
N GLN A 370 3.61 -2.45 -1.49
CA GLN A 370 3.07 -2.69 -0.16
C GLN A 370 1.91 -1.72 0.10
N VAL A 371 0.77 -2.25 0.53
CA VAL A 371 -0.45 -1.46 0.80
C VAL A 371 -0.21 -0.44 1.90
N ASN A 372 0.55 -0.81 2.94
CA ASN A 372 0.91 0.07 4.04
C ASN A 372 1.76 1.28 3.61
N GLU A 373 2.56 1.15 2.55
CA GLU A 373 3.34 2.28 2.02
C GLU A 373 2.52 3.14 1.06
N LEU A 374 1.60 2.50 0.32
CA LEU A 374 0.68 3.19 -0.57
C LEU A 374 -0.36 4.01 0.21
N SER A 375 -0.84 3.52 1.35
CA SER A 375 -1.79 4.24 2.23
C SER A 375 -1.19 5.51 2.85
N LYS A 376 0.12 5.52 3.11
CA LYS A 376 0.87 6.72 3.54
C LYS A 376 0.99 7.77 2.43
N ASN A 377 0.76 7.39 1.16
CA ASN A 377 0.88 8.27 0.00
C ASN A 377 -0.43 8.28 -0.83
N PRO A 378 -1.52 8.92 -0.34
CA PRO A 378 -2.83 8.87 -1.02
C PRO A 378 -2.79 9.36 -2.48
N ALA A 379 -1.97 10.37 -2.79
CA ALA A 379 -1.80 10.87 -4.15
C ALA A 379 -1.26 9.79 -5.10
N SER A 380 -0.36 8.93 -4.64
CA SER A 380 0.18 7.82 -5.43
C SER A 380 -0.86 6.74 -5.70
N TYR A 381 -1.72 6.45 -4.71
CA TYR A 381 -2.83 5.52 -4.90
C TYR A 381 -3.79 6.01 -6.00
N GLU A 382 -4.15 7.29 -5.95
CA GLU A 382 -4.97 7.92 -6.98
C GLU A 382 -4.27 7.93 -8.35
N GLY A 383 -2.97 8.25 -8.39
CA GLY A 383 -2.16 8.17 -9.61
C GLY A 383 -2.13 6.77 -10.22
N LEU A 384 -1.96 5.74 -9.39
CA LEU A 384 -2.00 4.34 -9.81
C LEU A 384 -3.37 3.97 -10.41
N LYS A 385 -4.46 4.32 -9.72
CA LYS A 385 -5.82 4.04 -10.21
C LYS A 385 -6.07 4.68 -11.56
N ARG A 386 -5.75 5.98 -11.70
CA ARG A 386 -5.91 6.70 -12.97
C ARG A 386 -5.13 6.03 -14.09
N ALA A 387 -3.87 5.67 -13.85
CA ALA A 387 -3.03 5.03 -14.86
C ALA A 387 -3.59 3.66 -15.29
N LEU A 388 -4.10 2.86 -14.34
CA LEU A 388 -4.72 1.56 -14.62
C LEU A 388 -6.06 1.69 -15.37
N GLN A 389 -6.84 2.74 -15.10
CA GLN A 389 -8.11 3.00 -15.76
C GLN A 389 -7.92 3.55 -17.18
N SER A 390 -7.04 4.54 -17.34
CA SER A 390 -6.74 5.15 -18.65
C SER A 390 -5.96 4.19 -19.56
N GLY A 391 -5.18 3.28 -18.98
CA GLY A 391 -4.24 2.46 -19.73
C GLY A 391 -3.04 3.26 -20.25
N SER A 392 -2.69 4.36 -19.59
CA SER A 392 -1.54 5.21 -19.92
C SER A 392 -0.87 5.78 -18.67
N ILE A 393 0.43 6.03 -18.75
CA ILE A 393 1.23 6.67 -17.72
C ILE A 393 1.39 8.13 -18.12
N ALA A 394 0.76 9.03 -17.37
CA ALA A 394 0.98 10.47 -17.48
C ALA A 394 1.97 10.90 -16.39
N ILE A 395 2.91 11.78 -16.74
CA ILE A 395 3.80 12.44 -15.79
C ILE A 395 3.18 13.81 -15.50
N GLU A 396 2.60 13.96 -14.32
CA GLU A 396 2.00 15.21 -13.85
C GLU A 396 2.82 15.77 -12.68
N GLU A 397 2.88 17.09 -12.52
CA GLU A 397 3.43 17.70 -11.31
C GLU A 397 2.35 17.78 -10.22
N ALA A 398 2.40 16.88 -9.25
CA ALA A 398 1.43 16.79 -8.15
C ALA A 398 1.37 18.05 -7.23
N GLY A 399 2.24 19.05 -7.43
CA GLY A 399 2.44 20.20 -6.54
C GLY A 399 2.03 21.58 -7.07
N GLU A 400 1.71 21.75 -8.37
CA GLU A 400 1.55 23.08 -8.98
C GLU A 400 0.20 23.79 -8.71
N LYS A 401 -0.56 23.39 -7.68
CA LYS A 401 -1.70 24.21 -7.22
C LYS A 401 -1.31 25.35 -6.29
N LEU A 402 -0.06 25.43 -5.79
CA LEU A 402 0.31 26.40 -4.76
C LEU A 402 1.59 27.24 -4.96
N ALA A 403 2.40 27.07 -6.01
CA ALA A 403 3.61 27.90 -6.16
C ALA A 403 4.06 28.16 -7.61
N THR A 404 4.02 29.45 -7.98
CA THR A 404 4.85 30.18 -8.97
C THR A 404 4.66 29.90 -10.47
N ASN A 405 4.78 30.98 -11.26
CA ASN A 405 4.67 31.07 -12.73
C ASN A 405 5.77 30.30 -13.51
N THR A 406 5.99 29.03 -13.22
CA THR A 406 6.84 28.15 -14.04
C THR A 406 6.01 27.54 -15.16
N LYS A 407 6.50 27.63 -16.41
CA LYS A 407 5.90 26.88 -17.52
C LYS A 407 6.35 25.42 -17.38
N SER A 408 5.41 24.53 -17.05
CA SER A 408 5.68 23.09 -16.96
C SER A 408 5.54 22.41 -18.33
N LEU A 409 6.06 21.19 -18.46
CA LEU A 409 5.93 20.37 -19.67
C LEU A 409 4.71 19.46 -19.55
N THR A 410 4.13 19.11 -20.70
CA THR A 410 3.07 18.09 -20.80
C THR A 410 3.56 16.96 -21.70
N PRO A 411 4.41 16.04 -21.21
CA PRO A 411 4.95 14.95 -22.01
C PRO A 411 3.83 14.02 -22.51
N GLU A 412 3.96 13.51 -23.73
CA GLU A 412 3.02 12.54 -24.29
C GLU A 412 2.90 11.31 -23.37
N PRO A 413 1.68 10.91 -22.96
CA PRO A 413 1.49 9.76 -22.07
C PRO A 413 1.97 8.44 -22.69
N VAL A 414 2.62 7.59 -21.90
CA VAL A 414 3.11 6.29 -22.36
C VAL A 414 2.01 5.23 -22.20
N PRO A 415 1.65 4.44 -23.22
CA PRO A 415 0.70 3.33 -23.06
C PRO A 415 1.14 2.33 -21.99
N LEU A 416 0.22 1.96 -21.10
CA LEU A 416 0.47 1.09 -19.94
C LEU A 416 0.00 -0.35 -20.21
N ASP A 417 0.93 -1.28 -20.05
CA ASP A 417 0.71 -2.73 -20.00
C ASP A 417 1.47 -3.31 -18.79
N VAL A 418 0.89 -3.21 -17.60
CA VAL A 418 1.51 -3.71 -16.37
C VAL A 418 0.55 -4.59 -15.60
N LYS A 419 1.09 -5.61 -14.93
CA LYS A 419 0.35 -6.36 -13.92
C LYS A 419 0.76 -5.87 -12.52
N VAL A 420 -0.19 -5.34 -11.77
CA VAL A 420 0.07 -4.86 -10.40
C VAL A 420 -0.24 -5.95 -9.39
N VAL A 421 0.66 -6.12 -8.43
CA VAL A 421 0.47 -6.96 -7.25
C VAL A 421 0.57 -6.09 -6.00
N LEU A 422 -0.55 -5.90 -5.31
CA LEU A 422 -0.57 -5.29 -3.98
C LEU A 422 -0.34 -6.36 -2.93
N ILE A 423 0.44 -6.05 -1.90
CA ILE A 423 0.68 -6.92 -0.75
C ILE A 423 0.22 -6.21 0.51
N GLY A 424 -0.64 -6.87 1.30
CA GLY A 424 -1.18 -6.32 2.54
C GLY A 424 -1.86 -7.37 3.41
N ASP A 425 -2.42 -6.95 4.54
CA ASP A 425 -3.19 -7.80 5.43
C ASP A 425 -4.67 -7.93 4.98
N PRO A 426 -5.42 -8.94 5.47
CA PRO A 426 -6.82 -9.13 5.09
C PRO A 426 -7.74 -7.96 5.48
N ALA A 427 -7.47 -7.23 6.56
CA ALA A 427 -8.30 -6.11 7.00
C ALA A 427 -8.13 -4.90 6.06
N SER A 428 -6.89 -4.62 5.64
CA SER A 428 -6.60 -3.59 4.62
C SER A 428 -7.29 -3.87 3.29
N TYR A 429 -7.36 -5.15 2.86
CA TYR A 429 -8.15 -5.53 1.68
C TYR A 429 -9.63 -5.20 1.84
N GLN A 430 -10.22 -5.59 2.98
CA GLN A 430 -11.64 -5.37 3.24
C GLN A 430 -11.96 -3.88 3.33
N ALA A 431 -11.10 -3.09 3.97
CA ALA A 431 -11.23 -1.65 4.05
C ALA A 431 -11.26 -1.04 2.64
N LEU A 432 -10.27 -1.33 1.80
CA LEU A 432 -10.21 -0.83 0.41
C LEU A 432 -11.45 -1.26 -0.41
N TYR A 433 -11.86 -2.52 -0.27
CA TYR A 433 -13.01 -3.05 -1.01
C TYR A 433 -14.34 -2.37 -0.64
N VAL A 434 -14.51 -1.98 0.63
CA VAL A 434 -15.73 -1.31 1.11
C VAL A 434 -15.66 0.20 0.88
N SER A 435 -14.50 0.82 1.10
CA SER A 435 -14.36 2.29 1.05
C SER A 435 -14.13 2.85 -0.35
N ASP A 436 -13.54 2.08 -1.26
CA ASP A 436 -13.19 2.53 -2.62
C ASP A 436 -13.95 1.73 -3.69
N PRO A 437 -14.96 2.32 -4.35
CA PRO A 437 -15.75 1.62 -5.37
C PRO A 437 -14.95 1.25 -6.62
N GLU A 438 -13.78 1.87 -6.85
CA GLU A 438 -12.92 1.60 -8.00
C GLU A 438 -11.97 0.42 -7.75
N PHE A 439 -11.75 0.04 -6.48
CA PHE A 439 -10.83 -1.03 -6.10
C PHE A 439 -11.24 -2.39 -6.66
N GLY A 440 -12.50 -2.80 -6.48
CA GLY A 440 -13.01 -4.09 -6.97
C GLY A 440 -12.87 -4.29 -8.48
N PRO A 441 -13.24 -3.29 -9.32
CA PRO A 441 -12.99 -3.32 -10.76
C PRO A 441 -11.52 -3.42 -11.16
N LEU A 442 -10.60 -2.86 -10.37
CA LEU A 442 -9.16 -2.83 -10.65
C LEU A 442 -8.38 -4.05 -10.13
N PHE A 443 -8.83 -4.65 -9.02
CA PHE A 443 -8.19 -5.76 -8.30
C PHE A 443 -9.17 -6.94 -8.11
N LYS A 444 -9.48 -7.63 -9.20
CA LYS A 444 -10.44 -8.74 -9.21
C LYS A 444 -9.94 -10.04 -8.56
N VAL A 445 -8.62 -10.15 -8.35
CA VAL A 445 -8.01 -11.39 -7.85
C VAL A 445 -7.46 -11.18 -6.45
N LYS A 446 -8.05 -11.86 -5.46
CA LYS A 446 -7.54 -11.95 -4.09
C LYS A 446 -6.79 -13.25 -3.91
N ALA A 447 -5.46 -13.18 -3.76
CA ALA A 447 -4.61 -14.30 -3.37
C ALA A 447 -4.48 -14.31 -1.84
N GLN A 448 -5.36 -15.07 -1.17
CA GLN A 448 -5.41 -15.08 0.30
C GLN A 448 -4.53 -16.20 0.87
N PHE A 449 -3.53 -15.79 1.64
CA PHE A 449 -2.63 -16.64 2.40
C PHE A 449 -3.29 -16.98 3.75
N ASP A 450 -3.36 -18.28 4.04
CA ASP A 450 -3.90 -18.79 5.30
C ASP A 450 -2.83 -18.70 6.39
N GLU A 451 -3.25 -18.58 7.65
CA GLU A 451 -2.40 -18.61 8.83
C GLU A 451 -2.24 -20.01 9.40
N THR A 452 -3.05 -20.96 8.92
CA THR A 452 -3.03 -22.35 9.37
C THR A 452 -3.17 -23.33 8.22
N ILE A 453 -2.68 -24.55 8.43
CA ILE A 453 -2.85 -25.71 7.53
C ILE A 453 -3.21 -26.95 8.34
N GLU A 454 -3.80 -27.95 7.69
CA GLU A 454 -4.09 -29.24 8.34
C GLU A 454 -2.82 -29.93 8.85
N ARG A 455 -2.87 -30.48 10.07
CA ARG A 455 -1.78 -31.29 10.65
C ARG A 455 -1.83 -32.70 10.08
N THR A 456 -1.26 -32.85 8.89
CA THR A 456 -1.09 -34.15 8.22
C THR A 456 0.37 -34.60 8.29
N PRO A 457 0.66 -35.90 8.08
CA PRO A 457 2.05 -36.38 7.95
C PRO A 457 2.82 -35.62 6.86
N ALA A 458 2.17 -35.30 5.74
CA ALA A 458 2.76 -34.52 4.66
C ALA A 458 3.15 -33.10 5.11
N ASN A 459 2.26 -32.37 5.79
CA ASN A 459 2.54 -31.02 6.28
C ASN A 459 3.56 -31.01 7.44
N THR A 460 3.59 -32.08 8.24
CA THR A 460 4.60 -32.28 9.29
C THR A 460 5.99 -32.49 8.67
N ALA A 461 6.10 -33.28 7.60
CA ALA A 461 7.34 -33.41 6.84
C ALA A 461 7.77 -32.08 6.19
N MET A 462 6.81 -31.27 5.72
CA MET A 462 7.12 -29.93 5.18
C MET A 462 7.70 -28.99 6.22
N TYR A 463 7.27 -29.06 7.48
CA TYR A 463 7.90 -28.34 8.60
C TYR A 463 9.36 -28.73 8.76
N ALA A 464 9.68 -30.03 8.69
CA ALA A 464 11.05 -30.51 8.79
C ALA A 464 11.92 -30.01 7.61
N ARG A 465 11.35 -29.97 6.39
CA ARG A 465 12.00 -29.35 5.22
C ARG A 465 12.24 -27.85 5.40
N PHE A 466 11.27 -27.14 6.00
CA PHE A 466 11.41 -25.71 6.31
C PHE A 466 12.60 -25.46 7.22
N VAL A 467 12.72 -26.25 8.30
CA VAL A 467 13.87 -26.21 9.21
C VAL A 467 15.17 -26.37 8.44
N HIS A 468 15.30 -27.43 7.63
CA HIS A 468 16.50 -27.65 6.81
C HIS A 468 16.83 -26.43 5.94
N THR A 469 15.82 -25.91 5.24
CA THR A 469 15.99 -24.77 4.31
C THR A 469 16.48 -23.52 5.05
N LEU A 470 15.96 -23.26 6.24
CA LEU A 470 16.37 -22.12 7.06
C LEU A 470 17.80 -22.31 7.61
N CYS A 471 18.14 -23.51 8.09
CA CYS A 471 19.49 -23.83 8.56
C CYS A 471 20.53 -23.57 7.46
N GLU A 472 20.29 -24.05 6.24
CA GLU A 472 21.19 -23.83 5.10
C GLU A 472 21.26 -22.35 4.69
N ALA A 473 20.12 -21.66 4.66
CA ALA A 473 20.06 -20.27 4.21
C ALA A 473 20.73 -19.28 5.18
N GLU A 474 20.65 -19.53 6.48
CA GLU A 474 21.15 -18.63 7.53
C GLU A 474 22.41 -19.16 8.24
N GLY A 475 22.89 -20.37 7.89
CA GLY A 475 24.05 -21.00 8.52
C GLY A 475 23.82 -21.41 9.97
N LEU A 476 22.58 -21.77 10.34
CA LEU A 476 22.24 -22.25 11.68
C LEU A 476 22.65 -23.72 11.86
N ARG A 477 22.84 -24.17 13.10
CA ARG A 477 22.99 -25.62 13.37
C ARG A 477 21.73 -26.36 12.96
N HIS A 478 21.91 -27.57 12.43
CA HIS A 478 20.80 -28.47 12.15
C HIS A 478 20.14 -28.96 13.45
N LEU A 479 18.89 -29.36 13.33
CA LEU A 479 18.07 -29.86 14.43
C LEU A 479 18.10 -31.40 14.44
N GLU A 480 17.99 -31.99 15.62
CA GLU A 480 17.62 -33.41 15.79
C GLU A 480 16.10 -33.60 15.60
N SER A 481 15.66 -34.83 15.38
CA SER A 481 14.23 -35.19 15.24
C SER A 481 13.36 -34.70 16.41
N GLY A 482 13.81 -34.87 17.65
CA GLY A 482 13.13 -34.37 18.86
C GLY A 482 12.94 -32.85 18.88
N ALA A 483 13.91 -32.08 18.38
CA ALA A 483 13.80 -30.63 18.26
C ALA A 483 12.75 -30.23 17.21
N ILE A 484 12.75 -30.91 16.06
CA ILE A 484 11.75 -30.69 15.01
C ILE A 484 10.35 -31.03 15.53
N ALA A 485 10.20 -32.14 16.27
CA ALA A 485 8.93 -32.54 16.87
C ALA A 485 8.38 -31.46 17.83
N LYS A 486 9.24 -30.89 18.69
CA LYS A 486 8.86 -29.76 19.55
C LYS A 486 8.47 -28.51 18.77
N LEU A 487 9.12 -28.24 17.64
CA LEU A 487 8.73 -27.13 16.76
C LEU A 487 7.37 -27.37 16.10
N VAL A 488 7.06 -28.61 15.69
CA VAL A 488 5.74 -28.98 15.16
C VAL A 488 4.65 -28.79 16.22
N GLU A 489 4.90 -29.24 17.45
CA GLU A 489 3.99 -29.01 18.58
C GLU A 489 3.79 -27.51 18.84
N HIS A 490 4.86 -26.72 18.80
CA HIS A 490 4.76 -25.27 18.90
C HIS A 490 3.97 -24.65 17.73
N GLY A 491 4.09 -25.21 16.52
CA GLY A 491 3.27 -24.84 15.36
C GLY A 491 1.78 -25.05 15.60
N SER A 492 1.37 -26.15 16.26
CA SER A 492 -0.01 -26.35 16.70
C SER A 492 -0.41 -25.41 17.85
N ARG A 493 0.49 -25.10 18.78
CA ARG A 493 0.26 -24.10 19.86
C ARG A 493 -0.07 -22.73 19.26
N LEU A 494 0.71 -22.27 18.27
CA LEU A 494 0.49 -21.00 17.56
C LEU A 494 -0.79 -21.00 16.71
N ALA A 495 -1.26 -22.17 16.27
CA ALA A 495 -2.53 -22.31 15.57
C ALA A 495 -3.74 -22.44 16.52
N GLU A 496 -3.50 -22.57 17.82
CA GLU A 496 -4.51 -22.87 18.86
C GLU A 496 -5.40 -24.08 18.52
N ASP A 497 -4.84 -25.08 17.84
CA ASP A 497 -5.62 -26.22 17.34
C ASP A 497 -4.74 -27.46 17.17
N GLN A 498 -5.18 -28.58 17.74
CA GLN A 498 -4.49 -29.87 17.71
C GLN A 498 -4.41 -30.48 16.30
N ALA A 499 -5.37 -30.18 15.44
CA ALA A 499 -5.48 -30.66 14.07
C ALA A 499 -4.89 -29.68 13.05
N LYS A 500 -4.31 -28.55 13.49
CA LYS A 500 -3.71 -27.55 12.61
C LYS A 500 -2.24 -27.30 12.94
N LEU A 501 -1.56 -26.68 11.97
CA LEU A 501 -0.20 -26.17 12.08
C LEU A 501 -0.20 -24.72 11.58
N SER A 502 0.51 -23.84 12.28
CA SER A 502 0.68 -22.45 11.88
C SER A 502 1.47 -22.33 10.57
N THR A 503 1.20 -21.30 9.78
CA THR A 503 2.02 -20.92 8.62
C THR A 503 2.74 -19.59 8.87
N ARG A 504 2.73 -19.08 10.11
CA ARG A 504 3.50 -17.90 10.54
C ARG A 504 4.97 -18.26 10.67
N PHE A 505 5.59 -18.62 9.54
CA PHE A 505 6.97 -19.13 9.46
C PHE A 505 8.01 -18.15 9.99
N SER A 506 7.73 -16.84 10.04
CA SER A 506 8.62 -15.89 10.69
C SER A 506 8.73 -16.14 12.20
N GLU A 507 7.62 -16.40 12.89
CA GLU A 507 7.64 -16.69 14.33
C GLU A 507 8.35 -18.02 14.61
N LEU A 508 8.11 -19.03 13.76
CA LEU A 508 8.83 -20.30 13.84
C LEU A 508 10.34 -20.14 13.57
N ALA A 509 10.72 -19.28 12.61
CA ALA A 509 12.12 -18.96 12.34
C ALA A 509 12.79 -18.26 13.53
N ASP A 510 12.09 -17.37 14.22
CA ASP A 510 12.63 -16.70 15.42
C ASP A 510 12.90 -17.71 16.54
N VAL A 511 11.98 -18.67 16.78
CA VAL A 511 12.21 -19.76 17.73
C VAL A 511 13.43 -20.60 17.34
N LEU A 512 13.60 -20.89 16.05
CA LEU A 512 14.77 -21.62 15.55
C LEU A 512 16.09 -20.87 15.79
N ARG A 513 16.12 -19.56 15.52
CA ARG A 513 17.30 -18.70 15.75
C ARG A 513 17.64 -18.62 17.23
N GLU A 514 16.65 -18.44 18.09
CA GLU A 514 16.86 -18.46 19.55
C GLU A 514 17.35 -19.82 20.05
N ALA A 515 16.80 -20.92 19.52
CA ALA A 515 17.24 -22.26 19.87
C ALA A 515 18.69 -22.55 19.41
N ASP A 516 19.11 -22.08 18.23
CA ASP A 516 20.51 -22.14 17.78
C ASP A 516 21.43 -21.33 18.71
N PHE A 517 21.01 -20.14 19.15
CA PHE A 517 21.76 -19.35 20.11
C PHE A 517 22.02 -20.13 21.42
N TYR A 518 20.99 -20.78 21.97
CA TYR A 518 21.16 -21.60 23.18
C TYR A 518 22.01 -22.85 22.92
N ALA A 519 21.82 -23.53 21.80
CA ALA A 519 22.65 -24.66 21.40
C ALA A 519 24.14 -24.27 21.28
N SER A 520 24.40 -23.08 20.73
CA SER A 520 25.75 -22.51 20.62
C SER A 520 26.38 -22.28 21.99
N ARG A 521 25.62 -21.69 22.92
CA ARG A 521 26.07 -21.43 24.29
C ARG A 521 26.37 -22.71 25.06
N ASP A 522 25.57 -23.74 24.82
CA ASP A 522 25.70 -25.04 25.47
C ASP A 522 26.74 -25.94 24.76
N GLY A 523 27.39 -25.45 23.70
CA GLY A 523 28.42 -26.17 22.94
C GLY A 523 27.88 -27.36 22.14
N SER A 524 26.57 -27.40 21.89
CA SER A 524 25.91 -28.51 21.21
C SER A 524 26.16 -28.45 19.70
N PRO A 525 26.48 -29.59 19.05
CA PRO A 525 26.68 -29.65 17.60
C PRO A 525 25.35 -29.54 16.82
N LEU A 526 24.24 -29.94 17.45
CA LEU A 526 22.88 -29.87 16.91
C LEU A 526 21.96 -29.15 17.89
N VAL A 527 20.89 -28.55 17.37
CA VAL A 527 19.79 -28.05 18.18
C VAL A 527 18.94 -29.23 18.65
N THR A 528 18.65 -29.30 19.95
CA THR A 528 17.95 -30.40 20.61
C THR A 528 16.58 -29.94 21.11
N ALA A 529 15.72 -30.88 21.51
CA ALA A 529 14.40 -30.57 22.06
C ALA A 529 14.47 -29.56 23.23
N VAL A 530 15.50 -29.68 24.08
CA VAL A 530 15.73 -28.80 25.23
C VAL A 530 15.97 -27.35 24.79
N HIS A 531 16.70 -27.13 23.69
CA HIS A 531 16.96 -25.79 23.18
C HIS A 531 15.70 -25.11 22.64
N ILE A 532 14.79 -25.86 21.98
CA ILE A 532 13.51 -25.33 21.50
C ILE A 532 12.60 -24.94 22.66
N VAL A 533 12.45 -25.84 23.65
CA VAL A 533 11.64 -25.57 24.85
C VAL A 533 12.18 -24.36 25.60
N LYS A 534 13.50 -24.25 25.74
CA LYS A 534 14.18 -23.10 26.35
C LYS A 534 13.91 -21.81 25.57
N ALA A 535 14.01 -21.82 24.24
CA ALA A 535 13.71 -20.65 23.42
C ALA A 535 12.29 -20.14 23.64
N VAL A 536 11.29 -21.02 23.61
CA VAL A 536 9.89 -20.65 23.86
C VAL A 536 9.70 -20.11 25.28
N ARG A 537 10.26 -20.77 26.29
CA ARG A 537 10.16 -20.36 27.70
C ARG A 537 10.80 -18.99 27.95
N GLU A 538 12.01 -18.78 27.42
CA GLU A 538 12.72 -17.51 27.58
C GLU A 538 12.03 -16.37 26.82
N LYS A 539 11.37 -16.65 25.69
CA LYS A 539 10.50 -15.68 25.01
C LYS A 539 9.37 -15.22 25.92
N VAL A 540 8.67 -16.15 26.57
CA VAL A 540 7.62 -15.83 27.55
C VAL A 540 8.17 -15.02 28.73
N TYR A 541 9.28 -15.45 29.31
CA TYR A 541 9.90 -14.77 30.45
C TYR A 541 10.26 -13.30 30.17
N ARG A 542 10.66 -12.98 28.94
CA ARG A 542 10.98 -11.60 28.56
C ARG A 542 9.76 -10.68 28.49
N SER A 543 8.55 -11.22 28.35
CA SER A 543 7.32 -10.45 28.13
C SER A 543 6.27 -10.59 29.25
N ASN A 544 6.40 -11.56 30.18
CA ASN A 544 5.37 -11.87 31.18
C ASN A 544 5.46 -11.07 32.50
N LEU A 545 6.20 -9.97 32.57
CA LEU A 545 6.37 -9.21 33.82
C LEU A 545 5.04 -8.73 34.42
N VAL A 546 4.10 -8.31 33.57
CA VAL A 546 2.76 -7.84 34.01
C VAL A 546 1.98 -9.00 34.65
N ASP A 547 2.00 -10.17 34.02
CA ASP A 547 1.40 -11.40 34.52
C ASP A 547 1.98 -11.80 35.89
N GLU A 548 3.32 -11.80 36.04
CA GLU A 548 3.98 -12.08 37.32
C GLU A 548 3.53 -11.11 38.42
N LYS A 549 3.38 -9.82 38.11
CA LYS A 549 2.95 -8.79 39.07
C LYS A 549 1.49 -8.98 39.49
N LEU A 550 0.60 -9.34 38.58
CA LEU A 550 -0.78 -9.65 38.90
C LEU A 550 -0.89 -10.90 39.79
N LYS A 551 -0.13 -11.95 39.48
CA LYS A 551 -0.03 -13.16 40.31
C LYS A 551 0.51 -12.86 41.71
N GLU A 552 1.52 -11.98 41.83
CA GLU A 552 2.02 -11.49 43.12
C GLU A 552 0.90 -10.79 43.92
N MET A 553 0.10 -9.93 43.28
CA MET A 553 -1.02 -9.24 43.93
C MET A 553 -2.13 -10.19 44.39
N VAL A 554 -2.41 -11.26 43.64
CA VAL A 554 -3.34 -12.32 44.06
C VAL A 554 -2.79 -13.09 45.26
N ALA A 555 -1.51 -13.49 45.23
CA ALA A 555 -0.88 -14.19 46.35
C ALA A 555 -0.88 -13.36 47.63
N ARG A 556 -0.68 -12.04 47.51
CA ARG A 556 -0.73 -11.06 48.61
C ARG A 556 -2.15 -10.68 49.04
N ARG A 557 -3.19 -11.23 48.39
CA ARG A 557 -4.61 -10.93 48.62
C ARG A 557 -4.98 -9.46 48.40
N VAL A 558 -4.23 -8.76 47.56
CA VAL A 558 -4.59 -7.42 47.07
C VAL A 558 -5.69 -7.55 46.02
N ILE A 559 -5.55 -8.55 45.14
CA ILE A 559 -6.62 -9.01 44.25
C ILE A 559 -7.24 -10.25 44.89
N LEU A 560 -8.57 -10.24 45.03
CA LEU A 560 -9.31 -11.24 45.77
C LEU A 560 -9.74 -12.37 44.84
N ILE A 561 -8.91 -13.40 44.73
CA ILE A 561 -9.23 -14.65 44.03
C ILE A 561 -9.10 -15.82 45.01
N ASP A 562 -10.21 -16.54 45.21
CA ASP A 562 -10.23 -17.76 46.00
C ASP A 562 -9.90 -18.95 45.09
N THR A 563 -9.06 -19.85 45.58
CA THR A 563 -8.66 -21.09 44.87
C THR A 563 -9.02 -22.33 45.70
N ALA A 564 -9.84 -22.16 46.73
CA ALA A 564 -10.29 -23.22 47.64
C ALA A 564 -11.53 -22.79 48.40
N GLY A 565 -12.23 -23.76 48.99
CA GLY A 565 -13.50 -23.53 49.67
C GLY A 565 -14.67 -23.42 48.70
N ALA A 566 -15.81 -22.95 49.19
CA ALA A 566 -17.02 -22.80 48.39
C ALA A 566 -17.82 -21.57 48.84
N ALA A 567 -18.51 -20.91 47.92
CA ALA A 567 -19.26 -19.68 48.17
C ALA A 567 -20.55 -19.64 47.35
N VAL A 568 -21.62 -19.09 47.93
CA VAL A 568 -22.91 -18.89 47.24
C VAL A 568 -22.85 -17.63 46.41
N GLY A 569 -23.30 -17.70 45.16
CA GLY A 569 -23.35 -16.54 44.26
C GLY A 569 -21.98 -16.03 43.81
N GLN A 570 -20.93 -16.84 43.92
CA GLN A 570 -19.57 -16.47 43.53
C GLN A 570 -18.93 -17.58 42.68
N VAL A 571 -18.25 -17.20 41.60
CA VAL A 571 -17.48 -18.12 40.74
C VAL A 571 -16.22 -17.43 40.22
N ASN A 572 -15.18 -18.22 39.94
CA ASN A 572 -14.02 -17.73 39.20
C ASN A 572 -14.31 -17.82 37.69
N GLY A 573 -14.57 -16.69 37.04
CA GLY A 573 -14.51 -16.57 35.58
C GLY A 573 -13.06 -16.49 35.08
N LEU A 574 -12.85 -16.64 33.77
CA LEU A 574 -11.53 -16.51 33.15
C LEU A 574 -11.56 -15.51 32.00
N THR A 575 -10.63 -14.56 32.03
CA THR A 575 -10.39 -13.57 30.99
C THR A 575 -9.02 -13.78 30.35
N VAL A 576 -8.80 -13.16 29.19
CA VAL A 576 -7.49 -13.07 28.54
C VAL A 576 -7.10 -11.60 28.53
N MET A 577 -5.86 -11.32 28.92
CA MET A 577 -5.23 -10.02 28.79
C MET A 577 -4.23 -10.06 27.65
N ASP A 578 -4.34 -9.10 26.73
CA ASP A 578 -3.39 -8.86 25.65
C ASP A 578 -2.64 -7.55 25.95
N VAL A 579 -1.31 -7.65 26.09
CA VAL A 579 -0.42 -6.48 26.28
C VAL A 579 0.34 -6.11 25.00
N GLY A 580 -0.01 -6.74 23.87
CA GLY A 580 0.51 -6.51 22.53
C GLY A 580 1.53 -7.55 22.07
N ASP A 581 2.55 -7.82 22.88
CA ASP A 581 3.60 -8.82 22.57
C ASP A 581 3.42 -10.13 23.35
N PHE A 582 2.46 -10.18 24.27
CA PHE A 582 2.16 -11.35 25.10
C PHE A 582 0.69 -11.37 25.51
N GLU A 583 0.11 -12.57 25.51
CA GLU A 583 -1.24 -12.83 25.97
C GLU A 583 -1.20 -13.82 27.13
N PHE A 584 -2.01 -13.58 28.17
CA PHE A 584 -2.12 -14.49 29.30
C PHE A 584 -3.52 -14.49 29.90
N GLY A 585 -3.91 -15.61 30.48
CA GLY A 585 -5.20 -15.74 31.16
C GLY A 585 -5.14 -15.25 32.60
N GLN A 586 -6.25 -14.71 33.07
CA GLN A 586 -6.41 -14.28 34.46
C GLN A 586 -7.76 -14.73 35.01
N PRO A 587 -7.80 -15.29 36.24
CA PRO A 587 -9.06 -15.49 36.93
C PRO A 587 -9.66 -14.18 37.41
N SER A 588 -10.96 -14.04 37.19
CA SER A 588 -11.77 -12.91 37.66
C SER A 588 -12.86 -13.44 38.57
N ARG A 589 -13.02 -12.83 39.75
CA ARG A 589 -14.11 -13.17 40.66
C ARG A 589 -15.40 -12.55 40.13
N VAL A 590 -16.38 -13.39 39.79
CA VAL A 590 -17.71 -12.95 39.37
C VAL A 590 -18.67 -13.21 40.53
N THR A 591 -19.44 -12.20 40.91
CA THR A 591 -20.45 -12.31 41.97
C THR A 591 -21.85 -11.96 41.46
N ALA A 592 -22.85 -12.67 41.97
CA ALA A 592 -24.26 -12.42 41.73
C ALA A 592 -24.98 -12.27 43.07
N SER A 593 -25.69 -11.15 43.23
CA SER A 593 -26.56 -10.90 44.38
C SER A 593 -28.02 -10.83 43.94
N VAL A 594 -28.89 -11.50 44.68
CA VAL A 594 -30.32 -11.64 44.33
C VAL A 594 -31.20 -11.03 45.41
N GLY A 595 -32.17 -10.23 45.00
CA GLY A 595 -33.21 -9.65 45.84
C GLY A 595 -34.58 -9.61 45.15
N LEU A 596 -35.61 -9.23 45.92
CA LEU A 596 -36.96 -9.03 45.40
C LEU A 596 -37.01 -7.78 44.52
N GLY A 597 -37.50 -7.91 43.29
CA GLY A 597 -37.70 -6.77 42.39
C GLY A 597 -38.24 -7.18 41.02
N ARG A 598 -38.33 -6.23 40.10
CA ARG A 598 -38.76 -6.45 38.70
C ARG A 598 -37.73 -5.99 37.67
N GLU A 599 -36.52 -5.68 38.12
CA GLU A 599 -35.43 -5.09 37.32
C GLU A 599 -34.77 -6.14 36.41
N GLY A 600 -34.94 -7.43 36.69
CA GLY A 600 -34.26 -8.50 35.98
C GLY A 600 -32.80 -8.58 36.40
N ILE A 601 -31.92 -8.82 35.42
CA ILE A 601 -30.47 -8.81 35.62
C ILE A 601 -29.94 -7.40 35.36
N VAL A 602 -29.24 -6.86 36.35
CA VAL A 602 -28.48 -5.62 36.29
C VAL A 602 -27.00 -6.00 36.23
N ASP A 603 -26.40 -5.75 35.07
CA ASP A 603 -24.97 -5.90 34.81
C ASP A 603 -24.26 -4.60 35.19
N ILE A 604 -23.42 -4.66 36.22
CA ILE A 604 -22.74 -3.48 36.78
C ILE A 604 -21.70 -2.94 35.79
N GLU A 605 -21.03 -3.79 35.01
CA GLU A 605 -20.06 -3.40 33.98
C GLU A 605 -20.76 -2.57 32.90
N ARG A 606 -21.94 -3.01 32.43
CA ARG A 606 -22.73 -2.26 31.46
C ARG A 606 -23.20 -0.92 32.02
N GLU A 607 -23.76 -0.89 33.24
CA GLU A 607 -24.27 0.35 33.85
C GLU A 607 -23.13 1.35 34.15
N SER A 608 -21.91 0.85 34.41
CA SER A 608 -20.71 1.67 34.61
C SER A 608 -19.97 2.02 33.32
N ARG A 609 -20.45 1.59 32.15
CA ARG A 609 -19.83 1.77 30.82
C ARG A 609 -18.44 1.12 30.70
N LEU A 610 -18.21 0.06 31.46
CA LEU A 610 -17.06 -0.83 31.35
C LEU A 610 -17.40 -2.09 30.53
N GLY A 611 -18.68 -2.40 30.33
CA GLY A 611 -19.13 -3.54 29.52
C GLY A 611 -19.25 -3.21 28.03
N GLY A 612 -18.64 -4.05 27.20
CA GLY A 612 -18.71 -3.99 25.75
C GLY A 612 -20.03 -4.51 25.16
N GLN A 613 -20.17 -4.47 23.83
CA GLN A 613 -21.43 -4.81 23.14
C GLN A 613 -21.71 -6.32 23.14
N ILE A 614 -20.67 -7.15 22.94
CA ILE A 614 -20.81 -8.60 22.91
C ILE A 614 -21.04 -9.11 24.32
N HIS A 615 -20.35 -8.53 25.31
CA HIS A 615 -20.61 -8.79 26.72
C HIS A 615 -22.06 -8.49 27.11
N THR A 616 -22.55 -7.29 26.80
CA THR A 616 -23.95 -6.89 27.04
C THR A 616 -24.94 -7.88 26.42
N LYS A 617 -24.66 -8.34 25.19
CA LYS A 617 -25.48 -9.35 24.50
C LYS A 617 -25.48 -10.68 25.27
N GLY A 618 -24.35 -11.10 25.83
CA GLY A 618 -24.23 -12.29 26.68
C GLY A 618 -25.19 -12.24 27.87
N VAL A 619 -25.22 -11.13 28.62
CA VAL A 619 -26.13 -10.98 29.77
C VAL A 619 -27.61 -11.02 29.35
N LEU A 620 -27.95 -10.43 28.20
CA LEU A 620 -29.31 -10.52 27.64
C LEU A 620 -29.70 -11.96 27.27
N ILE A 621 -28.73 -12.77 26.80
CA ILE A 621 -28.94 -14.20 26.54
C ILE A 621 -29.22 -14.96 27.84
N ILE A 622 -28.53 -14.64 28.93
CA ILE A 622 -28.79 -15.22 30.26
C ILE A 622 -30.23 -14.91 30.70
N SER A 623 -30.70 -13.67 30.49
CA SER A 623 -32.08 -13.30 30.78
C SER A 623 -33.08 -14.15 29.98
N GLY A 624 -32.80 -14.41 28.70
CA GLY A 624 -33.60 -15.30 27.86
C GLY A 624 -33.61 -16.75 28.35
N TYR A 625 -32.46 -17.28 28.79
CA TYR A 625 -32.36 -18.61 29.37
C TYR A 625 -33.20 -18.74 30.66
N LEU A 626 -33.10 -17.78 31.58
CA LEU A 626 -33.90 -17.79 32.81
C LEU A 626 -35.40 -17.74 32.52
N ALA A 627 -35.81 -16.95 31.52
CA ALA A 627 -37.20 -16.86 31.11
C ALA A 627 -37.72 -18.18 30.54
N ASP A 628 -37.01 -18.80 29.57
CA ASP A 628 -37.41 -20.08 28.97
C ASP A 628 -37.42 -21.23 30.00
N THR A 629 -36.47 -21.21 30.92
CA THR A 629 -36.25 -22.27 31.90
C THR A 629 -37.16 -22.14 33.13
N TYR A 630 -37.46 -20.95 33.64
CA TYR A 630 -38.17 -20.81 34.92
C TYR A 630 -39.47 -19.99 34.84
N ALA A 631 -39.61 -19.06 33.91
CA ALA A 631 -40.72 -18.11 33.87
C ALA A 631 -41.90 -18.57 32.99
N ARG A 632 -42.38 -19.81 33.13
CA ARG A 632 -43.47 -20.37 32.30
C ARG A 632 -44.85 -20.22 32.92
N ASP A 633 -44.95 -20.39 34.23
CA ASP A 633 -46.15 -20.38 35.04
C ASP A 633 -46.14 -19.24 36.08
N LYS A 634 -45.05 -18.45 36.11
CA LYS A 634 -44.80 -17.36 37.06
C LYS A 634 -44.00 -16.22 36.40
N PRO A 635 -44.22 -14.96 36.78
CA PRO A 635 -43.40 -13.84 36.31
C PRO A 635 -42.02 -13.87 36.96
N LEU A 636 -40.98 -13.48 36.21
CA LEU A 636 -39.61 -13.38 36.73
C LEU A 636 -39.49 -12.17 37.69
N SER A 637 -39.82 -12.39 38.95
CA SER A 637 -39.85 -11.40 40.03
C SER A 637 -38.47 -11.24 40.70
N LEU A 638 -37.45 -10.95 39.88
CA LEU A 638 -36.03 -10.96 40.23
C LEU A 638 -35.41 -9.56 40.11
N ALA A 639 -34.62 -9.16 41.10
CA ALA A 639 -33.57 -8.14 40.96
C ALA A 639 -32.21 -8.80 41.25
N CYS A 640 -31.45 -9.08 40.19
CA CYS A 640 -30.13 -9.71 40.26
C CYS A 640 -29.06 -8.69 39.87
N ARG A 641 -28.03 -8.50 40.68
CA ARG A 641 -26.87 -7.66 40.35
C ARG A 641 -25.66 -8.55 40.12
N LEU A 642 -25.06 -8.41 38.96
CA LEU A 642 -23.91 -9.18 38.50
C LEU A 642 -22.70 -8.23 38.37
N VAL A 643 -21.53 -8.67 38.83
CA VAL A 643 -20.30 -7.87 38.76
C VAL A 643 -19.05 -8.74 38.66
N PHE A 644 -18.06 -8.24 37.93
CA PHE A 644 -16.67 -8.68 37.94
C PHE A 644 -15.92 -7.88 39.01
N GLU A 645 -15.69 -8.52 40.15
CA GLU A 645 -15.05 -7.89 41.29
C GLU A 645 -13.62 -7.44 40.95
N GLN A 646 -13.29 -6.21 41.34
CA GLN A 646 -11.99 -5.58 41.09
C GLN A 646 -11.60 -5.51 39.60
N SER A 647 -12.58 -5.51 38.69
CA SER A 647 -12.39 -5.13 37.29
C SER A 647 -12.46 -3.62 37.12
N TYR A 648 -11.38 -3.02 36.62
CA TYR A 648 -11.28 -1.56 36.39
C TYR A 648 -11.10 -1.20 34.91
N GLY A 649 -11.02 -2.20 34.03
CA GLY A 649 -10.89 -2.05 32.59
C GLY A 649 -12.17 -2.42 31.87
N GLU A 650 -12.15 -2.30 30.55
CA GLU A 650 -13.23 -2.76 29.69
C GLU A 650 -13.36 -4.30 29.74
N VAL A 651 -14.60 -4.79 29.84
CA VAL A 651 -14.97 -6.21 29.79
C VAL A 651 -15.75 -6.45 28.49
N GLU A 652 -15.17 -7.21 27.57
CA GLU A 652 -15.76 -7.49 26.26
C GLU A 652 -15.72 -8.99 25.93
N GLY A 653 -16.63 -9.42 25.06
CA GLY A 653 -16.83 -10.82 24.68
C GLY A 653 -17.86 -11.54 25.55
N ASP A 654 -18.28 -12.72 25.11
CA ASP A 654 -19.34 -13.53 25.75
C ASP A 654 -18.79 -14.75 26.52
N SER A 655 -17.46 -14.90 26.61
CA SER A 655 -16.80 -16.09 27.14
C SER A 655 -16.96 -16.31 28.65
N ALA A 656 -17.54 -15.35 29.37
CA ALA A 656 -17.85 -15.45 30.79
C ALA A 656 -19.34 -15.71 31.08
N SER A 657 -20.21 -15.70 30.06
CA SER A 657 -21.67 -15.79 30.25
C SER A 657 -22.13 -17.08 30.94
N SER A 658 -21.43 -18.20 30.75
CA SER A 658 -21.71 -19.42 31.53
C SER A 658 -21.34 -19.24 33.01
N ALA A 659 -20.20 -18.62 33.33
CA ALA A 659 -19.77 -18.34 34.70
C ALA A 659 -20.79 -17.43 35.41
N GLU A 660 -21.18 -16.34 34.77
CA GLU A 660 -22.22 -15.42 35.27
C GLU A 660 -23.53 -16.16 35.57
N LEU A 661 -23.98 -17.00 34.65
CA LEU A 661 -25.19 -17.81 34.85
C LEU A 661 -25.03 -18.78 36.03
N TYR A 662 -23.87 -19.43 36.20
CA TYR A 662 -23.62 -20.28 37.37
C TYR A 662 -23.67 -19.50 38.68
N ALA A 663 -23.10 -18.29 38.73
CA ALA A 663 -23.22 -17.43 39.91
C ALA A 663 -24.69 -17.11 40.24
N ILE A 664 -25.50 -16.80 39.22
CA ILE A 664 -26.92 -16.52 39.38
C ILE A 664 -27.69 -17.76 39.88
N LEU A 665 -27.46 -18.93 39.28
CA LEU A 665 -28.09 -20.19 39.70
C LEU A 665 -27.69 -20.58 41.13
N SER A 666 -26.43 -20.33 41.50
CA SER A 666 -25.96 -20.51 42.88
C SER A 666 -26.67 -19.57 43.85
N ALA A 667 -26.77 -18.28 43.52
CA ALA A 667 -27.45 -17.28 44.34
C ALA A 667 -28.95 -17.60 44.53
N LEU A 668 -29.62 -18.12 43.49
CA LEU A 668 -31.03 -18.51 43.53
C LEU A 668 -31.25 -19.83 44.29
N SER A 669 -30.40 -20.84 44.08
CA SER A 669 -30.56 -22.16 44.71
C SER A 669 -30.05 -22.21 46.16
N GLY A 670 -29.22 -21.24 46.57
CA GLY A 670 -28.50 -21.24 47.84
C GLY A 670 -27.39 -22.29 47.94
N LEU A 671 -27.04 -22.96 46.83
CA LEU A 671 -25.99 -23.96 46.80
C LEU A 671 -24.63 -23.30 46.53
N PRO A 672 -23.59 -23.57 47.33
CA PRO A 672 -22.28 -22.95 47.14
C PRO A 672 -21.55 -23.59 45.95
N ILE A 673 -20.86 -22.76 45.17
CA ILE A 673 -19.94 -23.17 44.10
C ILE A 673 -18.54 -23.32 44.68
N ARG A 674 -17.84 -24.40 44.33
CA ARG A 674 -16.45 -24.61 44.74
C ARG A 674 -15.52 -23.61 44.05
N GLN A 675 -14.66 -22.96 44.82
CA GLN A 675 -13.74 -21.91 44.34
C GLN A 675 -12.37 -22.46 43.93
N ASN A 676 -12.12 -23.75 44.12
CA ASN A 676 -10.99 -24.45 43.51
C ASN A 676 -11.19 -24.67 41.98
N LEU A 677 -12.38 -24.37 41.45
CA LEU A 677 -12.68 -24.46 40.03
C LEU A 677 -12.87 -23.08 39.42
N ALA A 678 -12.28 -22.87 38.23
CA ALA A 678 -12.59 -21.74 37.38
C ALA A 678 -13.35 -22.14 36.12
N VAL A 679 -14.06 -21.20 35.52
CA VAL A 679 -15.02 -21.46 34.46
C VAL A 679 -14.83 -20.50 33.30
N THR A 680 -14.88 -21.03 32.08
CA THR A 680 -15.06 -20.24 30.87
C THR A 680 -15.99 -20.96 29.91
N GLY A 681 -16.71 -20.18 29.12
CA GLY A 681 -17.65 -20.67 28.12
C GLY A 681 -18.71 -19.63 27.82
N SER A 682 -19.02 -19.47 26.54
CA SER A 682 -20.23 -18.76 26.14
C SER A 682 -21.46 -19.66 26.34
N VAL A 683 -22.64 -19.09 26.53
CA VAL A 683 -23.89 -19.85 26.65
C VAL A 683 -24.96 -19.26 25.76
N ASN A 684 -25.77 -20.11 25.11
CA ASN A 684 -26.94 -19.67 24.37
C ASN A 684 -28.23 -19.72 25.22
N GLN A 685 -29.35 -19.23 24.68
CA GLN A 685 -30.63 -19.19 25.40
C GLN A 685 -31.19 -20.59 25.77
N LYS A 686 -30.64 -21.68 25.21
CA LYS A 686 -31.03 -23.06 25.50
C LYS A 686 -30.14 -23.73 26.53
N GLY A 687 -29.17 -22.99 27.09
CA GLY A 687 -28.25 -23.52 28.09
C GLY A 687 -27.17 -24.42 27.50
N GLU A 688 -26.91 -24.34 26.19
CA GLU A 688 -25.79 -25.03 25.55
C GLU A 688 -24.52 -24.17 25.67
N VAL A 689 -23.43 -24.78 26.10
CA VAL A 689 -22.13 -24.14 26.29
C VAL A 689 -21.38 -24.11 24.95
N GLN A 690 -20.89 -22.94 24.56
CA GLN A 690 -20.33 -22.64 23.25
C GLN A 690 -18.84 -22.34 23.34
N ALA A 691 -18.15 -22.51 22.21
CA ALA A 691 -16.72 -22.31 22.12
C ALA A 691 -16.29 -20.87 22.41
N ILE A 692 -15.07 -20.72 22.92
CA ILE A 692 -14.44 -19.44 23.27
C ILE A 692 -13.03 -19.34 22.67
N GLY A 693 -12.50 -18.13 22.56
CA GLY A 693 -11.09 -17.88 22.23
C GLY A 693 -10.17 -17.93 23.46
N GLY A 694 -8.87 -18.15 23.22
CA GLY A 694 -7.81 -18.12 24.24
C GLY A 694 -7.97 -19.17 25.34
N VAL A 695 -8.42 -20.39 24.98
CA VAL A 695 -8.69 -21.44 25.96
C VAL A 695 -7.41 -21.89 26.68
N ASN A 696 -6.28 -21.89 26.00
CA ASN A 696 -5.01 -22.33 26.56
C ASN A 696 -4.54 -21.36 27.64
N GLU A 697 -4.56 -20.07 27.31
CA GLU A 697 -4.17 -18.95 28.15
C GLU A 697 -5.03 -18.92 29.41
N LYS A 698 -6.34 -19.13 29.26
CA LYS A 698 -7.30 -19.20 30.38
C LYS A 698 -7.04 -20.36 31.33
N VAL A 699 -6.81 -21.57 30.80
CA VAL A 699 -6.53 -22.75 31.62
C VAL A 699 -5.20 -22.59 32.35
N GLU A 700 -4.17 -22.19 31.61
CA GLU A 700 -2.82 -21.96 32.12
C GLU A 700 -2.78 -20.83 33.18
N GLY A 701 -3.52 -19.74 32.97
CA GLY A 701 -3.61 -18.62 33.90
C GLY A 701 -4.20 -19.00 35.26
N PHE A 702 -5.25 -19.84 35.26
CA PHE A 702 -5.80 -20.36 36.52
C PHE A 702 -4.87 -21.36 37.19
N TYR A 703 -4.26 -22.26 36.42
CA TYR A 703 -3.24 -23.19 36.93
C TYR A 703 -2.11 -22.42 37.62
N ASP A 704 -1.55 -21.40 36.97
CA ASP A 704 -0.47 -20.60 37.52
C ASP A 704 -0.87 -19.85 38.79
N THR A 705 -2.11 -19.34 38.84
CA THR A 705 -2.66 -18.71 40.04
C THR A 705 -2.77 -19.69 41.20
N CYS A 706 -3.21 -20.92 40.93
CA CYS A 706 -3.27 -21.99 41.93
C CYS A 706 -1.87 -22.42 42.37
N ALA A 707 -0.95 -22.59 41.43
CA ALA A 707 0.45 -22.93 41.69
C ALA A 707 1.15 -21.88 42.56
N ALA A 708 0.94 -20.58 42.29
CA ALA A 708 1.48 -19.49 43.10
C ALA A 708 0.95 -19.48 44.55
N LYS A 709 -0.23 -20.05 44.78
CA LYS A 709 -0.84 -20.21 46.12
C LYS A 709 -0.60 -21.60 46.74
N GLY A 710 0.10 -22.48 46.03
CA GLY A 710 0.32 -23.89 46.36
C GLY A 710 -0.86 -24.78 45.95
N LEU A 711 -0.65 -25.64 44.95
CA LEU A 711 -1.64 -26.64 44.48
C LEU A 711 -1.98 -27.64 45.60
N LYS A 712 -3.27 -27.90 45.78
CA LYS A 712 -3.83 -28.85 46.73
C LYS A 712 -4.26 -30.17 46.08
N GLY A 713 -4.37 -30.17 44.76
CA GLY A 713 -4.69 -31.35 43.96
C GLY A 713 -6.17 -31.53 43.66
N ASP A 714 -7.01 -30.57 44.03
CA ASP A 714 -8.44 -30.55 43.70
C ASP A 714 -8.81 -29.34 42.82
N GLU A 715 -7.83 -28.53 42.43
CA GLU A 715 -8.01 -27.38 41.56
C GLU A 715 -8.20 -27.77 40.10
N GLY A 716 -8.97 -26.98 39.36
CA GLY A 716 -9.21 -27.26 37.95
C GLY A 716 -9.99 -26.20 37.19
N VAL A 717 -10.19 -26.46 35.90
CA VAL A 717 -10.93 -25.56 35.01
C VAL A 717 -12.04 -26.31 34.30
N MET A 718 -13.20 -25.65 34.19
CA MET A 718 -14.30 -26.08 33.36
C MET A 718 -14.34 -25.28 32.06
N ILE A 719 -14.33 -25.97 30.93
CA ILE A 719 -14.29 -25.40 29.58
C ILE A 719 -15.43 -25.96 28.71
N PRO A 720 -15.73 -25.32 27.56
CA PRO A 720 -16.64 -25.88 26.57
C PRO A 720 -16.07 -27.17 25.95
N LEU A 721 -16.91 -28.19 25.77
CA LEU A 721 -16.52 -29.41 25.04
C LEU A 721 -16.02 -29.10 23.62
N ALA A 722 -16.58 -28.09 22.97
CA ALA A 722 -16.17 -27.65 21.64
C ALA A 722 -14.72 -27.12 21.58
N ASN A 723 -14.14 -26.69 22.72
CA ASN A 723 -12.77 -26.22 22.79
C ASN A 723 -11.72 -27.32 23.00
N VAL A 724 -12.10 -28.57 23.24
CA VAL A 724 -11.12 -29.64 23.51
C VAL A 724 -10.12 -29.79 22.37
N GLN A 725 -10.56 -29.62 21.12
CA GLN A 725 -9.68 -29.65 19.94
C GLN A 725 -8.68 -28.48 19.87
N HIS A 726 -8.96 -27.38 20.57
CA HIS A 726 -8.12 -26.18 20.61
C HIS A 726 -7.06 -26.22 21.72
N LEU A 727 -7.08 -27.26 22.57
CA LEU A 727 -6.14 -27.41 23.67
C LEU A 727 -4.75 -27.79 23.18
N MET A 728 -3.77 -26.94 23.46
CA MET A 728 -2.34 -27.11 23.27
C MET A 728 -1.61 -26.66 24.55
N LEU A 729 -2.06 -27.16 25.71
CA LEU A 729 -1.56 -26.70 27.01
C LEU A 729 -0.05 -26.96 27.18
N ARG A 730 0.62 -26.08 27.95
CA ARG A 730 2.01 -26.31 28.40
C ARG A 730 2.19 -27.66 29.09
N GLU A 731 3.40 -28.21 28.96
CA GLU A 731 3.74 -29.56 29.43
C GLU A 731 3.57 -29.70 30.94
N ASP A 732 3.93 -28.66 31.70
CA ASP A 732 3.79 -28.64 33.16
C ASP A 732 2.31 -28.75 33.61
N VAL A 733 1.39 -28.15 32.88
CA VAL A 733 -0.06 -28.28 33.14
C VAL A 733 -0.56 -29.68 32.80
N VAL A 734 -0.13 -30.23 31.66
CA VAL A 734 -0.51 -31.60 31.25
C VAL A 734 0.03 -32.64 32.23
N ASP A 735 1.26 -32.45 32.71
CA ASP A 735 1.88 -33.31 33.71
C ASP A 735 1.15 -33.22 35.05
N ALA A 736 0.76 -32.02 35.49
CA ALA A 736 -0.07 -31.85 36.69
C ALA A 736 -1.41 -32.58 36.59
N VAL A 737 -2.06 -32.59 35.41
CA VAL A 737 -3.29 -33.37 35.19
C VAL A 737 -3.01 -34.87 35.21
N ARG A 738 -1.93 -35.33 34.57
CA ARG A 738 -1.54 -36.74 34.58
C ARG A 738 -1.26 -37.26 35.98
N GLU A 739 -0.69 -36.42 36.83
CA GLU A 739 -0.39 -36.71 38.23
C GLU A 739 -1.60 -36.54 39.16
N GLY A 740 -2.76 -36.10 38.65
CA GLY A 740 -3.96 -35.84 39.44
C GLY A 740 -3.83 -34.65 40.40
N ARG A 741 -2.96 -33.68 40.08
CA ARG A 741 -2.76 -32.43 40.84
C ARG A 741 -3.57 -31.25 40.29
N PHE A 742 -4.18 -31.41 39.12
CA PHE A 742 -5.02 -30.41 38.47
C PHE A 742 -6.04 -31.11 37.57
N HIS A 743 -7.20 -30.50 37.34
CA HIS A 743 -8.30 -31.14 36.60
C HIS A 743 -8.84 -30.24 35.49
N VAL A 744 -9.24 -30.84 34.35
CA VAL A 744 -9.92 -30.13 33.26
C VAL A 744 -11.23 -30.84 32.95
N HIS A 745 -12.34 -30.12 33.08
CA HIS A 745 -13.69 -30.62 32.82
C HIS A 745 -14.25 -30.01 31.54
N ALA A 746 -14.80 -30.84 30.65
CA ALA A 746 -15.40 -30.38 29.41
C ALA A 746 -16.92 -30.57 29.44
N VAL A 747 -17.67 -29.46 29.36
CA VAL A 747 -19.14 -29.47 29.47
C VAL A 747 -19.83 -29.05 28.17
N ARG A 748 -21.03 -29.57 27.95
CA ARG A 748 -21.92 -29.24 26.84
C ARG A 748 -23.05 -28.32 27.24
N THR A 749 -23.49 -28.39 28.50
CA THR A 749 -24.67 -27.66 28.98
C THR A 749 -24.43 -27.04 30.35
N ILE A 750 -25.28 -26.06 30.67
CA ILE A 750 -25.33 -25.46 32.00
C ILE A 750 -25.64 -26.51 33.07
N ASP A 751 -26.56 -27.43 32.80
CA ASP A 751 -26.86 -28.53 33.72
C ASP A 751 -25.62 -29.38 34.05
N GLU A 752 -24.82 -29.75 33.03
CA GLU A 752 -23.58 -30.50 33.24
C GLU A 752 -22.58 -29.73 34.13
N GLY A 753 -22.40 -28.44 33.87
CA GLY A 753 -21.43 -27.65 34.63
C GLY A 753 -21.86 -27.30 36.05
N ILE A 754 -23.15 -27.05 36.29
CA ILE A 754 -23.61 -26.75 37.66
C ILE A 754 -23.51 -27.99 38.56
N GLU A 755 -23.63 -29.20 38.00
CA GLU A 755 -23.37 -30.45 38.72
C GLU A 755 -21.89 -30.56 39.15
N VAL A 756 -20.95 -30.20 38.26
CA VAL A 756 -19.52 -30.19 38.57
C VAL A 756 -19.20 -29.16 39.67
N LEU A 757 -19.74 -27.95 39.54
CA LEU A 757 -19.42 -26.83 40.43
C LEU A 757 -20.01 -26.97 41.85
N THR A 758 -21.17 -27.62 41.98
CA THR A 758 -21.88 -27.73 43.28
C THR A 758 -21.84 -29.14 43.86
N GLY A 759 -21.63 -30.17 43.04
CA GLY A 759 -21.79 -31.59 43.41
C GLY A 759 -23.25 -32.04 43.55
N ALA A 760 -24.23 -31.16 43.33
CA ALA A 760 -25.65 -31.48 43.37
C ALA A 760 -26.19 -31.73 41.96
N LYS A 761 -27.17 -32.63 41.81
CA LYS A 761 -27.83 -32.87 40.51
C LYS A 761 -28.49 -31.59 40.01
N ALA A 762 -28.35 -31.27 38.71
CA ALA A 762 -29.03 -30.13 38.10
C ALA A 762 -30.55 -30.32 38.14
N GLY A 763 -30.99 -31.52 37.78
CA GLY A 763 -32.36 -31.99 37.83
C GLY A 763 -33.13 -31.65 36.56
N LYS A 764 -33.73 -32.68 35.98
CA LYS A 764 -34.53 -32.53 34.75
C LYS A 764 -35.91 -31.98 35.07
N ARG A 765 -36.52 -31.33 34.07
CA ARG A 765 -37.93 -30.93 34.16
C ARG A 765 -38.82 -32.17 34.25
N VAL A 766 -39.75 -32.16 35.20
CA VAL A 766 -40.78 -33.18 35.40
C VAL A 766 -42.13 -32.48 35.53
N ALA A 767 -43.02 -32.69 34.56
CA ALA A 767 -44.31 -32.02 34.48
C ALA A 767 -44.18 -30.47 34.57
N ALA A 768 -44.76 -29.85 35.59
CA ALA A 768 -44.74 -28.40 35.80
C ALA A 768 -43.53 -27.88 36.62
N SER A 769 -42.67 -28.77 37.15
CA SER A 769 -41.51 -28.38 37.97
C SER A 769 -40.27 -29.24 37.63
N PHE A 770 -39.34 -29.44 38.56
CA PHE A 770 -38.08 -30.16 38.38
C PHE A 770 -37.91 -31.32 39.37
N GLU A 771 -36.95 -32.20 39.13
CA GLU A 771 -36.60 -33.29 40.04
C GLU A 771 -36.30 -32.77 41.46
N ALA A 772 -37.04 -33.26 42.47
CA ALA A 772 -37.00 -32.72 43.81
C ALA A 772 -35.59 -32.72 44.44
N GLY A 773 -35.24 -31.59 45.07
CA GLY A 773 -33.96 -31.39 45.75
C GLY A 773 -32.79 -31.05 44.83
N SER A 774 -33.01 -31.02 43.51
CA SER A 774 -32.02 -30.62 42.51
C SER A 774 -31.74 -29.11 42.54
N VAL A 775 -30.73 -28.67 41.79
CA VAL A 775 -30.44 -27.24 41.61
C VAL A 775 -31.64 -26.52 40.98
N ASN A 776 -32.14 -27.03 39.86
CA ASN A 776 -33.24 -26.40 39.11
C ASN A 776 -34.55 -26.37 39.92
N ASP A 777 -34.83 -27.39 40.75
CA ASP A 777 -35.97 -27.38 41.69
C ASP A 777 -35.85 -26.26 42.74
N ARG A 778 -34.66 -26.06 43.31
CA ARG A 778 -34.41 -24.98 44.29
C ARG A 778 -34.54 -23.61 43.65
N VAL A 779 -34.02 -23.43 42.42
CA VAL A 779 -34.15 -22.17 41.68
C VAL A 779 -35.61 -21.86 41.38
N ASP A 780 -36.36 -22.84 40.86
CA ASP A 780 -37.78 -22.69 40.51
C ASP A 780 -38.63 -22.30 41.73
N LYS A 781 -38.45 -23.01 42.85
CA LYS A 781 -39.11 -22.68 44.14
C LYS A 781 -38.74 -21.29 44.64
N ARG A 782 -37.46 -20.92 44.57
CA ARG A 782 -37.03 -19.59 45.02
C ARG A 782 -37.69 -18.49 44.21
N LEU A 783 -37.78 -18.65 42.89
CA LEU A 783 -38.46 -17.69 42.01
C LEU A 783 -39.97 -17.62 42.27
N GLU A 784 -40.60 -18.75 42.59
CA GLU A 784 -42.00 -18.81 43.04
C GLU A 784 -42.22 -18.02 44.33
N GLU A 785 -41.42 -18.29 45.37
CA GLU A 785 -41.46 -17.55 46.64
C GLU A 785 -41.31 -16.04 46.43
N MET A 786 -40.42 -15.64 45.53
CA MET A 786 -40.18 -14.24 45.19
C MET A 786 -41.39 -13.60 44.49
N ALA A 787 -42.01 -14.32 43.55
CA ALA A 787 -43.22 -13.85 42.86
C ALA A 787 -44.41 -13.69 43.84
N GLU A 788 -44.62 -14.66 44.72
CA GLU A 788 -45.65 -14.58 45.76
C GLU A 788 -45.39 -13.44 46.76
N ALA A 789 -44.14 -13.23 47.16
CA ALA A 789 -43.76 -12.13 48.04
C ALA A 789 -44.04 -10.77 47.39
N ILE A 790 -43.66 -10.56 46.13
CA ILE A 790 -43.96 -9.30 45.42
C ILE A 790 -45.46 -9.10 45.30
N ALA A 791 -46.23 -10.15 44.96
CA ALA A 791 -47.69 -10.05 44.88
C ALA A 791 -48.30 -9.62 46.23
N ARG A 792 -47.80 -10.14 47.36
CA ARG A 792 -48.23 -9.73 48.70
C ARG A 792 -47.91 -8.26 49.00
N PHE A 793 -46.71 -7.77 48.67
CA PHE A 793 -46.32 -6.38 48.92
C PHE A 793 -46.98 -5.36 47.98
N THR A 794 -47.44 -5.80 46.80
CA THR A 794 -48.09 -4.93 45.80
C THR A 794 -49.62 -5.00 45.82
N SER A 795 -50.22 -5.92 46.60
CA SER A 795 -51.69 -5.98 46.77
C SER A 795 -52.16 -4.86 47.71
N PRO A 796 -53.13 -4.01 47.32
CA PRO A 796 -53.66 -2.98 48.22
C PRO A 796 -54.32 -3.63 49.44
N ALA A 797 -53.97 -3.16 50.65
CA ALA A 797 -54.56 -3.64 51.89
C ALA A 797 -56.10 -3.56 51.81
N ALA A 798 -56.80 -4.66 52.07
CA ALA A 798 -58.25 -4.69 52.09
C ALA A 798 -58.78 -3.63 53.07
N PRO A 799 -59.82 -2.84 52.73
CA PRO A 799 -60.36 -1.83 53.62
C PRO A 799 -60.92 -2.52 54.86
N VAL A 800 -60.41 -2.13 56.03
CA VAL A 800 -60.96 -2.52 57.34
C VAL A 800 -62.42 -2.06 57.37
N ARG A 801 -63.36 -3.01 57.31
CA ARG A 801 -64.78 -2.73 57.58
C ARG A 801 -64.88 -2.19 59.01
N ARG A 802 -65.08 -0.89 59.16
CA ARG A 802 -65.62 -0.32 60.40
C ARG A 802 -67.02 -0.89 60.59
N ALA A 803 -67.20 -1.68 61.63
CA ALA A 803 -68.51 -2.09 62.10
C ALA A 803 -69.29 -0.83 62.53
N ASN A 804 -70.42 -0.56 61.87
CA ASN A 804 -71.42 0.36 62.39
C ASN A 804 -72.00 -0.25 63.68
N SER A 805 -71.69 0.37 64.81
CA SER A 805 -72.51 0.25 66.02
C SER A 805 -73.66 1.25 65.91
N GLU A 806 -74.87 0.74 65.75
CA GLU A 806 -76.09 1.46 66.12
C GLU A 806 -76.08 1.74 67.63
N GLN A 807 -76.35 2.99 68.04
CA GLN A 807 -77.40 3.30 69.02
C GLN A 807 -77.53 4.82 69.27
N SER A 808 -78.81 5.23 69.33
CA SER A 808 -79.42 6.53 69.70
C SER A 808 -79.43 7.64 68.67
#